data_AF-A0A6P1EYI6-F1
#
_entry.id   AF-A0A6P1EYI6-F1
#
_cell.length_a   1.000
_cell.length_b   1.000
_cell.length_c   1.000
_cell.angle_alpha   90.00
_cell.angle_beta   90.00
_cell.angle_gamma   90.00
#
_symmetry.space_group_name_H-M   'P 1'
#
loop_
_entity.id
_entity.type
_entity.pdbx_description
1 polymer ?
#
loop_
_entity_poly.entity_id
_entity_poly.type
_entity_poly.pdbx_seq_one_letter_code
_entity_poly.pdbx_strand_id
1 'polypeptide(L)'
;MDGLADPDRDVRQKSALALGNRAEEAALAAVLTQLWIEPDFFVRETLTWVIARIGAPAVPSVRAVLVSEAGSAVRTQAAHVLSTIADPSTVDDIVPLVSDADAAVAAKARWAPARIGDARAAPASPDSPSPVVPARGGAGRSRRTPRARELTAPDATRRAGASRAARSLRREIHATGGFRERSGYYVPTRRSPLLRARRPCTTPSPPPPAPCPETNGRRMRTTRPSTDHSAADESARTPRPHVRHGRQKRHSLPRTLVKAAATVSGVGVVASISIVAIAATLLVQSAQPSVSLHPVAAGSGVSAGSVPEIGALEGGFNVLVVGSDSRQGQGDAYGDPDEETSVLNDVNMLMHVSADHSNATVVSFPRDMFVDIPSCVNAVTGETIPARYDTKINEAMGKDVSLGCVAGVAEELLGVRVDYGAVVQFNGVIEMSNAIGGVDVCVATEIADPYTNTYLEPGVHSLEGMAALQFLRSRHGIGDGSDLTRISNQQVFLSSLVRQVKSADTLLNPVALYGLAKAALGNMTLSTELNNVNTLVQMGLALKDVDIANVVFAQYPTGATSGGVVPDRTAGDVLATALQTDQPIALTGGTGAGATTTGETEAPVATEAPAAGPATTDPLATAEATPGATAAPGTAAPGTPAADAKVELPESITGQPADQQTCSVGFFG
;
A
#
# COMPACT_ATOMS: atom_id res chain seq x y z
N MET A 1 -10.69 9.48 -18.97
CA MET A 1 -11.00 10.85 -18.52
C MET A 1 -12.40 10.89 -17.95
N ASP A 2 -13.43 10.53 -18.71
CA ASP A 2 -14.85 10.56 -18.31
C ASP A 2 -15.13 9.94 -16.94
N GLY A 3 -14.57 8.75 -16.66
CA GLY A 3 -14.68 8.06 -15.36
C GLY A 3 -14.03 8.76 -14.17
N LEU A 4 -13.30 9.88 -14.35
CA LEU A 4 -12.89 10.75 -13.25
C LEU A 4 -14.08 11.51 -12.63
N ALA A 5 -15.19 11.67 -13.36
CA ALA A 5 -16.40 12.33 -12.89
C ALA A 5 -17.52 11.34 -12.53
N ASP A 6 -17.21 10.06 -12.38
CA ASP A 6 -18.18 9.03 -12.03
C ASP A 6 -18.66 9.18 -10.57
N PRO A 7 -19.95 9.00 -10.25
CA PRO A 7 -20.40 8.96 -8.86
C PRO A 7 -19.70 7.85 -8.04
N ASP A 8 -19.34 6.73 -8.66
CA ASP A 8 -18.61 5.65 -8.02
C ASP A 8 -17.15 6.05 -7.78
N ARG A 9 -16.79 6.07 -6.49
CA ARG A 9 -15.47 6.39 -5.95
C ARG A 9 -14.37 5.52 -6.57
N ASP A 10 -14.62 4.23 -6.67
CA ASP A 10 -13.66 3.26 -7.19
C ASP A 10 -13.42 3.44 -8.68
N VAL A 11 -14.47 3.82 -9.42
CA VAL A 11 -14.37 4.15 -10.84
C VAL A 11 -13.52 5.40 -11.04
N ARG A 12 -13.64 6.42 -10.16
CA ARG A 12 -12.75 7.58 -10.16
C ARG A 12 -11.30 7.20 -9.84
N GLN A 13 -11.06 6.41 -8.79
CA GLN A 13 -9.72 5.98 -8.38
C GLN A 13 -9.03 5.15 -9.48
N LYS A 14 -9.72 4.14 -10.02
CA LYS A 14 -9.23 3.28 -11.10
C LYS A 14 -9.02 4.07 -12.40
N SER A 15 -9.85 5.08 -12.68
CA SER A 15 -9.65 6.02 -13.78
C SER A 15 -8.43 6.93 -13.59
N ALA A 16 -8.13 7.37 -12.37
CA ALA A 16 -6.94 8.17 -12.07
C ALA A 16 -5.66 7.33 -12.18
N LEU A 17 -5.63 6.12 -11.58
CA LEU A 17 -4.52 5.16 -11.73
C LEU A 17 -4.21 4.88 -13.20
N ALA A 18 -5.23 4.58 -14.00
CA ALA A 18 -5.08 4.29 -15.43
C ALA A 18 -4.57 5.48 -16.28
N LEU A 19 -4.70 6.72 -15.80
CA LEU A 19 -4.11 7.91 -16.43
C LEU A 19 -2.66 8.14 -15.97
N GLY A 20 -2.37 7.98 -14.66
CA GLY A 20 -1.02 8.13 -14.11
C GLY A 20 -0.03 7.09 -14.64
N ASN A 21 -0.51 5.86 -14.88
CA ASN A 21 0.26 4.79 -15.55
C ASN A 21 0.72 5.16 -16.98
N ARG A 22 0.23 6.25 -17.56
CA ARG A 22 0.65 6.74 -18.90
C ARG A 22 1.21 8.16 -18.91
N ALA A 23 1.08 8.89 -17.79
CA ALA A 23 1.51 10.28 -17.63
C ALA A 23 1.09 11.23 -18.79
N GLU A 24 -0.08 11.01 -19.40
CA GLU A 24 -0.53 11.77 -20.56
C GLU A 24 -0.80 13.25 -20.20
N GLU A 25 0.04 14.18 -20.67
CA GLU A 25 -0.15 15.63 -20.49
C GLU A 25 -1.54 16.10 -20.98
N ALA A 26 -2.09 15.44 -22.01
CA ALA A 26 -3.45 15.67 -22.50
C ALA A 26 -4.56 15.45 -21.45
N ALA A 27 -4.29 14.67 -20.39
CA ALA A 27 -5.20 14.46 -19.26
C ALA A 27 -5.12 15.56 -18.19
N LEU A 28 -4.04 16.35 -18.16
CA LEU A 28 -3.72 17.30 -17.08
C LEU A 28 -4.89 18.22 -16.72
N ALA A 29 -5.58 18.78 -17.70
CA ALA A 29 -6.71 19.67 -17.47
C ALA A 29 -7.89 18.97 -16.77
N ALA A 30 -8.19 17.71 -17.12
CA ALA A 30 -9.25 16.93 -16.48
C ALA A 30 -8.85 16.48 -15.06
N VAL A 31 -7.60 16.05 -14.89
CA VAL A 31 -7.03 15.61 -13.61
C VAL A 31 -6.99 16.77 -12.60
N LEU A 32 -6.53 17.96 -13.00
CA LEU A 32 -6.57 19.17 -12.17
C LEU A 32 -8.01 19.59 -11.84
N THR A 33 -8.92 19.55 -12.82
CA THR A 33 -10.33 19.91 -12.59
C THR A 33 -10.97 19.02 -11.54
N GLN A 34 -10.70 17.70 -11.56
CA GLN A 34 -11.21 16.78 -10.55
C GLN A 34 -10.54 16.97 -9.18
N LEU A 35 -9.21 17.17 -9.13
CA LEU A 35 -8.47 17.29 -7.86
C LEU A 35 -9.06 18.33 -6.91
N TRP A 36 -9.45 19.50 -7.42
CA TRP A 36 -9.93 20.61 -6.60
C TRP A 36 -11.37 20.44 -6.07
N ILE A 37 -12.13 19.45 -6.57
CA ILE A 37 -13.52 19.19 -6.19
C ILE A 37 -13.75 17.80 -5.62
N GLU A 38 -12.75 16.91 -5.69
CA GLU A 38 -12.87 15.51 -5.28
C GLU A 38 -13.04 15.39 -3.76
N PRO A 39 -14.16 14.83 -3.27
CA PRO A 39 -14.38 14.66 -1.84
C PRO A 39 -13.50 13.55 -1.22
N ASP A 40 -13.15 12.51 -1.97
CA ASP A 40 -12.37 11.38 -1.45
C ASP A 40 -10.87 11.68 -1.32
N PHE A 41 -10.29 11.39 -0.16
CA PHE A 41 -8.87 11.63 0.12
C PHE A 41 -7.95 10.85 -0.82
N PHE A 42 -8.23 9.57 -1.05
CA PHE A 42 -7.36 8.72 -1.87
C PHE A 42 -7.47 9.02 -3.35
N VAL A 43 -8.66 9.41 -3.83
CA VAL A 43 -8.80 9.89 -5.21
C VAL A 43 -8.04 11.21 -5.36
N ARG A 44 -8.05 12.14 -4.38
CA ARG A 44 -7.17 13.34 -4.41
C ARG A 44 -5.68 12.99 -4.40
N GLU A 45 -5.24 12.04 -3.57
CA GLU A 45 -3.83 11.64 -3.54
C GLU A 45 -3.40 10.87 -4.80
N THR A 46 -4.28 10.04 -5.36
CA THR A 46 -4.06 9.39 -6.66
C THR A 46 -3.94 10.45 -7.77
N LEU A 47 -4.86 11.43 -7.82
CA LEU A 47 -4.79 12.54 -8.78
C LEU A 47 -3.53 13.41 -8.58
N THR A 48 -3.11 13.63 -7.33
CA THR A 48 -1.86 14.32 -6.98
C THR A 48 -0.63 13.58 -7.52
N TRP A 49 -0.60 12.25 -7.38
CA TRP A 49 0.42 11.38 -7.97
C TRP A 49 0.39 11.39 -9.52
N VAL A 50 -0.79 11.42 -10.16
CA VAL A 50 -0.92 11.61 -11.63
C VAL A 50 -0.28 12.95 -12.04
N ILE A 51 -0.56 14.03 -11.32
CA ILE A 51 -0.02 15.36 -11.62
C ILE A 51 1.49 15.41 -11.41
N ALA A 52 2.01 14.81 -10.34
CA ALA A 52 3.45 14.70 -10.08
C ALA A 52 4.19 13.98 -11.22
N ARG A 53 3.60 12.92 -11.77
CA ARG A 53 4.14 12.19 -12.94
C ARG A 53 4.09 12.98 -14.25
N ILE A 54 3.15 13.92 -14.40
CA ILE A 54 3.14 14.87 -15.52
C ILE A 54 4.22 15.94 -15.29
N GLY A 55 4.43 16.37 -14.04
CA GLY A 55 5.56 17.20 -13.63
C GLY A 55 5.43 18.68 -14.04
N ALA A 56 6.50 19.26 -14.58
CA ALA A 56 6.64 20.69 -14.87
C ALA A 56 5.45 21.35 -15.64
N PRO A 57 4.79 20.70 -16.63
CA PRO A 57 3.60 21.27 -17.31
C PRO A 57 2.44 21.60 -16.36
N ALA A 58 2.35 20.96 -15.20
CA ALA A 58 1.32 21.24 -14.19
C ALA A 58 1.59 22.51 -13.36
N VAL A 59 2.86 22.87 -13.18
CA VAL A 59 3.31 23.91 -12.24
C VAL A 59 2.59 25.25 -12.43
N PRO A 60 2.41 25.80 -13.65
CA PRO A 60 1.72 27.08 -13.84
C PRO A 60 0.27 27.07 -13.34
N SER A 61 -0.44 25.97 -13.57
CA SER A 61 -1.86 25.80 -13.20
C SER A 61 -2.02 25.60 -11.69
N VAL A 62 -1.14 24.82 -11.07
CA VAL A 62 -1.17 24.55 -9.62
C VAL A 62 -0.74 25.79 -8.84
N ARG A 63 0.31 26.49 -9.29
CA ARG A 63 0.76 27.78 -8.72
C ARG A 63 -0.36 28.83 -8.75
N ALA A 64 -1.11 28.92 -9.84
CA ALA A 64 -2.24 29.84 -9.96
C ALA A 64 -3.37 29.56 -8.95
N VAL A 65 -3.56 28.30 -8.54
CA VAL A 65 -4.49 27.93 -7.47
C VAL A 65 -3.90 28.26 -6.09
N LEU A 66 -2.61 27.95 -5.87
CA LEU A 66 -1.93 28.17 -4.59
C LEU A 66 -1.94 29.63 -4.14
N VAL A 67 -1.73 30.58 -5.07
CA VAL A 67 -1.70 32.02 -4.78
C VAL A 67 -3.06 32.73 -4.91
N SER A 68 -4.16 31.97 -4.98
CA SER A 68 -5.52 32.50 -5.14
C SER A 68 -6.29 32.58 -3.81
N GLU A 69 -7.42 33.30 -3.82
CA GLU A 69 -8.43 33.36 -2.74
C GLU A 69 -9.19 32.03 -2.54
N ALA A 70 -8.56 30.89 -2.85
CA ALA A 70 -9.11 29.57 -2.60
C ALA A 70 -9.14 29.25 -1.09
N GLY A 71 -10.14 28.47 -0.67
CA GLY A 71 -10.24 27.93 0.68
C GLY A 71 -9.01 27.10 1.05
N SER A 72 -8.61 27.12 2.32
CA SER A 72 -7.31 26.61 2.75
C SER A 72 -7.06 25.15 2.36
N ALA A 73 -8.04 24.25 2.46
CA ALA A 73 -7.91 22.86 2.00
C ALA A 73 -7.43 22.74 0.53
N VAL A 74 -7.90 23.63 -0.36
CA VAL A 74 -7.46 23.67 -1.76
C VAL A 74 -6.04 24.26 -1.89
N ARG A 75 -5.68 25.25 -1.06
CA ARG A 75 -4.29 25.75 -0.99
C ARG A 75 -3.33 24.70 -0.44
N THR A 76 -3.72 23.94 0.59
CA THR A 76 -2.94 22.82 1.15
C THR A 76 -2.73 21.73 0.10
N GLN A 77 -3.75 21.34 -0.66
CA GLN A 77 -3.60 20.39 -1.75
C GLN A 77 -2.70 20.95 -2.88
N ALA A 78 -2.82 22.24 -3.23
CA ALA A 78 -1.94 22.86 -4.22
C ALA A 78 -0.47 22.94 -3.75
N ALA A 79 -0.23 23.25 -2.48
CA ALA A 79 1.09 23.21 -1.85
C ALA A 79 1.66 21.78 -1.86
N HIS A 80 0.84 20.77 -1.57
CA HIS A 80 1.21 19.36 -1.64
C HIS A 80 1.59 18.94 -3.07
N VAL A 81 0.80 19.33 -4.07
CA VAL A 81 1.12 19.03 -5.48
C VAL A 81 2.44 19.68 -5.89
N LEU A 82 2.69 20.96 -5.60
CA LEU A 82 3.99 21.58 -5.91
C LEU A 82 5.15 20.92 -5.13
N SER A 83 4.95 20.56 -3.86
CA SER A 83 5.93 19.81 -3.06
C SER A 83 6.32 18.48 -3.72
N THR A 84 5.35 17.84 -4.40
CA THR A 84 5.50 16.51 -4.99
C THR A 84 6.04 16.56 -6.41
N ILE A 85 5.81 17.65 -7.15
CA ILE A 85 6.52 17.95 -8.42
C ILE A 85 7.98 18.35 -8.14
N ALA A 86 8.26 18.96 -6.98
CA ALA A 86 9.58 19.40 -6.52
C ALA A 86 10.32 20.39 -7.45
N ASP A 87 9.59 21.17 -8.25
CA ASP A 87 10.17 22.14 -9.20
C ASP A 87 10.81 23.36 -8.48
N PRO A 88 12.12 23.63 -8.64
CA PRO A 88 12.81 24.75 -7.98
C PRO A 88 12.26 26.15 -8.29
N SER A 89 11.48 26.33 -9.35
CA SER A 89 10.82 27.61 -9.66
C SER A 89 9.67 27.98 -8.73
N THR A 90 9.24 27.04 -7.86
CA THR A 90 8.12 27.19 -6.91
C THR A 90 8.53 27.64 -5.51
N VAL A 91 9.83 27.62 -5.18
CA VAL A 91 10.35 27.96 -3.84
C VAL A 91 9.88 29.34 -3.37
N ASP A 92 9.93 30.34 -4.26
CA ASP A 92 9.57 31.72 -3.94
C ASP A 92 8.05 31.92 -3.73
N ASP A 93 7.20 30.98 -4.18
CA ASP A 93 5.76 30.96 -3.88
C ASP A 93 5.43 30.22 -2.57
N ILE A 94 6.19 29.18 -2.23
CA ILE A 94 5.91 28.30 -1.10
C ILE A 94 6.53 28.81 0.21
N VAL A 95 7.76 29.36 0.18
CA VAL A 95 8.44 29.88 1.38
C VAL A 95 7.61 30.92 2.16
N PRO A 96 6.87 31.86 1.53
CA PRO A 96 5.95 32.76 2.25
C PRO A 96 4.85 32.04 3.05
N LEU A 97 4.41 30.86 2.59
CA LEU A 97 3.30 30.11 3.18
C LEU A 97 3.68 29.33 4.45
N VAL A 98 4.97 29.21 4.77
CA VAL A 98 5.48 28.67 6.06
C VAL A 98 4.87 29.38 7.29
N SER A 99 4.40 30.61 7.06
CA SER A 99 3.71 31.49 8.02
C SER A 99 2.29 31.89 7.55
N ASP A 100 1.60 31.05 6.77
CA ASP A 100 0.16 31.22 6.49
C ASP A 100 -0.64 31.22 7.81
N ALA A 101 -1.78 31.92 7.82
CA ALA A 101 -2.67 31.95 8.97
C ALA A 101 -3.46 30.64 9.14
N ASP A 102 -3.57 29.83 8.09
CA ASP A 102 -4.07 28.46 8.18
C ASP A 102 -2.93 27.47 8.50
N ALA A 103 -3.09 26.72 9.59
CA ALA A 103 -2.07 25.84 10.11
C ALA A 103 -1.73 24.66 9.18
N ALA A 104 -2.69 24.14 8.41
CA ALA A 104 -2.45 23.03 7.49
C ALA A 104 -1.70 23.49 6.23
N VAL A 105 -2.00 24.70 5.73
CA VAL A 105 -1.21 25.33 4.66
C VAL A 105 0.23 25.57 5.16
N ALA A 106 0.38 26.09 6.39
CA ALA A 106 1.68 26.36 6.98
C ALA A 106 2.52 25.10 7.26
N ALA A 107 1.91 24.01 7.74
CA ALA A 107 2.55 22.71 7.90
C ALA A 107 3.06 22.17 6.55
N LYS A 108 2.18 22.11 5.54
CA LYS A 108 2.55 21.62 4.20
C LYS A 108 3.65 22.47 3.54
N ALA A 109 3.61 23.78 3.71
CA ALA A 109 4.61 24.71 3.19
C ALA A 109 6.00 24.57 3.84
N ARG A 110 6.09 24.11 5.09
CA ARG A 110 7.37 23.81 5.78
C ARG A 110 8.07 22.58 5.21
N TRP A 111 7.31 21.67 4.59
CA TRP A 111 7.81 20.36 4.18
C TRP A 111 8.23 20.29 2.71
N ALA A 112 7.56 21.01 1.82
CA ALA A 112 7.95 21.13 0.41
C ALA A 112 9.43 21.52 0.16
N PRO A 113 10.06 22.42 0.94
CA PRO A 113 11.48 22.75 0.85
C PRO A 113 12.45 21.56 0.80
N ALA A 114 12.25 20.56 1.66
CA ALA A 114 13.15 19.41 1.78
C ALA A 114 13.14 18.56 0.50
N ARG A 115 12.02 18.56 -0.24
CA ARG A 115 11.82 17.84 -1.51
C ARG A 115 12.40 18.59 -2.70
N ILE A 116 12.26 19.92 -2.70
CA ILE A 116 12.77 20.81 -3.77
C ILE A 116 14.31 20.95 -3.71
N GLY A 117 14.92 20.70 -2.54
CA GLY A 117 16.38 20.67 -2.37
C GLY A 117 17.04 22.06 -2.29
N ASP A 118 16.27 23.12 -2.07
CA ASP A 118 16.80 24.48 -1.92
C ASP A 118 17.13 24.80 -0.45
N ALA A 119 18.42 25.02 -0.18
CA ALA A 119 18.93 25.36 1.15
C ALA A 119 18.38 26.68 1.73
N ARG A 120 17.76 27.55 0.93
CA ARG A 120 17.05 28.76 1.41
C ARG A 120 15.80 28.44 2.22
N ALA A 121 15.31 27.21 2.12
CA ALA A 121 13.97 26.84 2.55
C ALA A 121 13.94 25.73 3.62
N ALA A 122 15.09 25.18 4.00
CA ALA A 122 15.23 24.22 5.10
C ALA A 122 14.55 24.75 6.39
N PRO A 123 13.95 23.88 7.22
CA PRO A 123 13.17 24.30 8.38
C PRO A 123 14.02 25.10 9.35
N ALA A 124 13.58 26.34 9.65
CA ALA A 124 14.18 27.13 10.70
C ALA A 124 13.89 26.44 12.05
N SER A 125 14.95 25.93 12.69
CA SER A 125 14.87 25.37 14.05
C SER A 125 14.23 26.39 15.00
N PRO A 126 13.28 25.98 15.87
CA PRO A 126 12.44 26.89 16.64
C PRO A 126 13.19 27.86 17.57
N ASP A 127 14.45 27.56 17.91
CA ASP A 127 15.32 28.40 18.73
C ASP A 127 16.05 29.52 17.96
N SER A 128 15.74 29.75 16.68
CA SER A 128 16.38 30.79 15.86
C SER A 128 15.80 32.20 16.15
N PRO A 129 16.54 33.13 16.80
CA PRO A 129 16.01 34.44 17.14
C PRO A 129 15.79 35.30 15.88
N SER A 130 14.60 35.90 15.77
CA SER A 130 14.19 36.66 14.58
C SER A 130 15.15 37.81 14.22
N PRO A 131 15.51 38.00 12.94
CA PRO A 131 16.39 39.09 12.53
C PRO A 131 15.72 40.46 12.74
N VAL A 132 16.28 41.26 13.64
CA VAL A 132 15.78 42.61 13.96
C VAL A 132 15.91 43.52 12.74
N VAL A 133 14.78 43.92 12.16
CA VAL A 133 14.72 44.88 11.05
C VAL A 133 15.05 46.29 11.57
N PRO A 134 16.15 46.94 11.12
CA PRO A 134 16.46 48.30 11.54
C PRO A 134 15.53 49.31 10.86
N ALA A 135 14.77 50.07 11.65
CA ALA A 135 13.85 51.08 11.14
C ALA A 135 14.57 52.22 10.38
N ARG A 136 13.98 52.69 9.29
CA ARG A 136 14.48 53.84 8.51
C ARG A 136 14.29 55.15 9.31
N GLY A 137 15.36 55.66 9.92
CA GLY A 137 15.46 57.01 10.48
C GLY A 137 16.56 57.81 9.79
N GLY A 138 16.30 59.09 9.48
CA GLY A 138 17.17 59.91 8.62
C GLY A 138 17.89 61.08 9.32
N ALA A 139 18.92 61.58 8.65
CA ALA A 139 19.63 62.86 8.85
C ALA A 139 20.40 63.09 10.18
N GLY A 140 21.74 63.18 10.06
CA GLY A 140 22.62 63.68 11.13
C GLY A 140 24.08 63.78 10.68
N ARG A 141 24.65 64.99 10.59
CA ARG A 141 26.06 65.20 10.22
C ARG A 141 26.99 65.06 11.43
N SER A 142 28.10 64.33 11.29
CA SER A 142 29.41 64.81 11.79
C SER A 142 30.58 64.14 11.08
N ARG A 143 31.79 64.71 11.24
CA ARG A 143 33.06 64.22 10.70
C ARG A 143 33.96 63.69 11.82
N ARG A 144 34.68 62.59 11.59
CA ARG A 144 36.14 62.46 11.84
C ARG A 144 36.67 61.06 11.52
N THR A 145 37.82 61.01 10.85
CA THR A 145 38.77 59.87 10.90
C THR A 145 39.80 60.13 12.01
N PRO A 146 40.38 59.07 12.60
CA PRO A 146 41.79 58.71 12.33
C PRO A 146 41.90 57.24 11.89
N ARG A 147 42.71 56.88 10.89
CA ARG A 147 44.20 56.85 10.84
C ARG A 147 44.78 55.71 11.70
N ALA A 148 45.22 54.65 11.01
CA ALA A 148 45.82 53.45 11.61
C ALA A 148 47.15 53.73 12.33
N ARG A 149 47.53 52.83 13.25
CA ARG A 149 48.88 52.79 13.83
C ARG A 149 49.37 51.35 14.04
N GLU A 150 50.64 51.19 13.75
CA GLU A 150 51.45 49.97 13.55
C GLU A 150 52.18 49.52 14.83
N LEU A 151 52.23 48.21 15.06
CA LEU A 151 53.08 47.41 15.99
C LEU A 151 53.13 46.00 15.35
N THR A 152 54.23 45.29 15.03
CA THR A 152 55.55 45.02 15.67
C THR A 152 55.42 44.24 17.01
N ALA A 153 56.20 43.17 17.32
CA ALA A 153 57.47 42.67 16.75
C ALA A 153 57.56 41.10 16.64
N PRO A 154 58.63 40.34 17.00
CA PRO A 154 59.60 39.81 16.01
C PRO A 154 60.02 38.31 16.13
N ASP A 155 60.99 37.92 15.26
CA ASP A 155 61.95 36.78 15.29
C ASP A 155 61.45 35.31 15.33
N ALA A 156 61.90 34.33 14.51
CA ALA A 156 62.90 34.19 13.43
C ALA A 156 64.31 33.59 13.73
N THR A 157 64.39 32.25 13.76
CA THR A 157 65.61 31.46 13.41
C THR A 157 65.21 30.29 12.49
N ARG A 158 65.58 30.25 11.20
CA ARG A 158 66.86 29.75 10.62
C ARG A 158 67.26 28.37 11.18
N ARG A 159 67.53 27.32 10.39
CA ARG A 159 68.17 27.16 9.05
C ARG A 159 67.61 25.91 8.31
N ALA A 160 67.97 25.53 7.07
CA ALA A 160 68.26 26.23 5.80
C ALA A 160 68.52 25.18 4.68
N GLY A 161 68.12 25.45 3.43
CA GLY A 161 68.37 24.63 2.23
C GLY A 161 67.16 24.70 1.27
N ALA A 162 67.17 25.29 0.07
CA ALA A 162 68.07 25.17 -1.10
C ALA A 162 67.83 23.86 -1.88
N SER A 163 67.50 23.85 -3.20
CA SER A 163 67.47 24.94 -4.19
C SER A 163 66.49 24.73 -5.38
N ARG A 164 66.33 25.82 -6.15
CA ARG A 164 65.42 26.11 -7.27
C ARG A 164 65.60 25.27 -8.57
N ALA A 165 64.61 25.46 -9.47
CA ALA A 165 64.61 25.26 -10.94
C ALA A 165 64.45 23.81 -11.46
N ALA A 166 63.63 23.45 -12.46
CA ALA A 166 62.86 24.13 -13.54
C ALA A 166 63.56 24.33 -14.91
N ARG A 167 62.91 23.82 -15.98
CA ARG A 167 63.26 23.83 -17.43
C ARG A 167 64.41 22.86 -17.83
N SER A 168 64.43 22.21 -19.00
CA SER A 168 63.46 22.10 -20.14
C SER A 168 63.94 21.10 -21.22
N LEU A 169 63.15 20.91 -22.30
CA LEU A 169 63.42 20.26 -23.62
C LEU A 169 62.89 18.80 -23.73
N ARG A 170 61.91 18.48 -24.61
CA ARG A 170 61.89 18.33 -26.10
C ARG A 170 62.44 16.96 -26.55
N ARG A 171 61.86 16.18 -27.47
CA ARG A 171 60.80 16.35 -28.51
C ARG A 171 59.69 15.24 -28.34
N GLU A 172 58.83 14.73 -29.26
CA GLU A 172 58.43 14.89 -30.69
C GLU A 172 56.98 14.27 -30.82
N ILE A 173 55.96 14.88 -31.46
CA ILE A 173 55.34 14.58 -32.79
C ILE A 173 54.90 13.10 -33.02
N HIS A 174 53.70 12.72 -33.53
CA HIS A 174 52.52 13.37 -34.17
C HIS A 174 51.25 13.28 -33.27
N ALA A 175 50.23 14.16 -33.26
CA ALA A 175 49.31 14.68 -34.31
C ALA A 175 48.33 13.60 -34.85
N THR A 176 46.99 13.78 -34.97
CA THR A 176 46.03 14.93 -34.90
C THR A 176 44.70 14.50 -34.22
N GLY A 177 43.71 15.35 -33.89
CA GLY A 177 43.65 16.82 -33.82
C GLY A 177 42.27 17.44 -34.12
N GLY A 178 41.45 17.72 -33.08
CA GLY A 178 40.27 18.61 -33.13
C GLY A 178 38.90 17.99 -33.52
N PHE A 179 37.76 18.69 -33.42
CA PHE A 179 37.48 20.00 -32.80
C PHE A 179 35.96 20.26 -32.62
N ARG A 180 35.59 20.92 -31.50
CA ARG A 180 34.37 21.73 -31.25
C ARG A 180 32.96 21.11 -31.20
N GLU A 181 32.15 21.71 -30.31
CA GLU A 181 30.69 21.66 -30.31
C GLU A 181 30.09 22.34 -31.57
N ARG A 182 28.88 21.94 -31.95
CA ARG A 182 27.83 22.89 -32.34
C ARG A 182 26.41 22.31 -32.28
N SER A 183 25.45 23.17 -31.93
CA SER A 183 24.02 22.88 -32.01
C SER A 183 23.57 22.63 -33.45
N GLY A 184 22.59 21.74 -33.62
CA GLY A 184 21.98 21.42 -34.91
C GLY A 184 20.76 20.50 -34.78
N TYR A 185 19.55 21.08 -34.86
CA TYR A 185 18.31 20.32 -35.04
C TYR A 185 18.37 19.55 -36.37
N TYR A 186 17.91 18.29 -36.40
CA TYR A 186 17.63 17.60 -37.66
C TYR A 186 16.40 16.68 -37.59
N VAL A 187 15.45 16.88 -38.50
CA VAL A 187 14.19 16.13 -38.58
C VAL A 187 14.24 15.16 -39.76
N PRO A 188 14.10 13.84 -39.55
CA PRO A 188 14.06 12.85 -40.63
C PRO A 188 12.64 12.77 -41.24
N THR A 189 12.32 13.66 -42.18
CA THR A 189 11.08 13.53 -42.95
C THR A 189 11.11 12.30 -43.86
N ARG A 190 10.11 11.42 -43.76
CA ARG A 190 9.81 10.40 -44.79
C ARG A 190 8.45 10.65 -45.42
N ARG A 191 8.40 10.53 -46.76
CA ARG A 191 7.23 10.86 -47.58
C ARG A 191 6.23 9.71 -47.62
N SER A 192 4.95 10.01 -47.45
CA SER A 192 3.84 9.10 -47.72
C SER A 192 3.57 8.97 -49.23
N PRO A 193 3.10 7.81 -49.72
CA PRO A 193 2.31 7.72 -50.94
C PRO A 193 0.81 7.94 -50.63
N LEU A 194 0.18 8.78 -51.43
CA LEU A 194 -1.22 9.19 -51.35
C LEU A 194 -2.21 8.01 -51.44
N LEU A 195 -3.25 7.99 -50.60
CA LEU A 195 -4.53 7.34 -50.92
C LEU A 195 -5.72 8.24 -50.56
N ARG A 196 -6.83 8.04 -51.29
CA ARG A 196 -7.83 9.09 -51.55
C ARG A 196 -8.77 9.39 -50.37
N ALA A 197 -9.03 10.68 -50.19
CA ALA A 197 -10.04 11.22 -49.31
C ALA A 197 -11.48 10.77 -49.62
N ARG A 198 -12.31 10.74 -48.57
CA ARG A 198 -13.70 11.24 -48.60
C ARG A 198 -13.89 12.24 -47.45
N ARG A 199 -14.85 13.16 -47.59
CA ARG A 199 -15.14 14.26 -46.64
C ARG A 199 -16.49 14.04 -45.91
N PRO A 200 -16.78 14.77 -44.82
CA PRO A 200 -17.73 14.36 -43.78
C PRO A 200 -19.16 14.91 -43.96
N CYS A 201 -20.07 14.56 -43.04
CA CYS A 201 -21.07 15.49 -42.48
C CYS A 201 -21.74 15.00 -41.18
N THR A 202 -21.83 15.92 -40.19
CA THR A 202 -22.95 16.19 -39.25
C THR A 202 -23.72 15.08 -38.51
N THR A 203 -23.69 15.15 -37.17
CA THR A 203 -24.79 14.83 -36.22
C THR A 203 -25.87 15.95 -36.22
N PRO A 204 -27.01 15.93 -35.47
CA PRO A 204 -27.42 15.04 -34.36
C PRO A 204 -28.91 14.58 -34.26
N SER A 205 -29.22 13.80 -33.20
CA SER A 205 -30.49 13.75 -32.43
C SER A 205 -31.72 12.92 -32.90
N PRO A 206 -32.66 12.55 -31.98
CA PRO A 206 -33.33 11.21 -32.00
C PRO A 206 -34.88 11.19 -31.89
N PRO A 207 -35.48 9.98 -31.99
CA PRO A 207 -36.75 9.61 -31.30
C PRO A 207 -36.77 8.13 -30.78
N PRO A 208 -37.88 7.57 -30.24
CA PRO A 208 -38.83 8.05 -29.21
C PRO A 208 -39.04 7.03 -28.03
N PRO A 209 -39.81 7.36 -26.96
CA PRO A 209 -40.09 6.46 -25.83
C PRO A 209 -41.29 5.50 -26.02
N ALA A 210 -41.48 4.58 -25.06
CA ALA A 210 -42.47 3.49 -25.06
C ALA A 210 -43.88 3.85 -24.52
N PRO A 211 -44.94 3.08 -24.85
CA PRO A 211 -46.32 3.32 -24.39
C PRO A 211 -46.66 2.66 -23.04
N CYS A 212 -47.62 3.27 -22.32
CA CYS A 212 -48.17 2.80 -21.03
C CYS A 212 -49.49 2.00 -21.18
N PRO A 213 -49.96 1.29 -20.13
CA PRO A 213 -51.08 0.33 -20.21
C PRO A 213 -52.50 0.91 -19.98
N GLU A 214 -53.47 -0.01 -19.94
CA GLU A 214 -54.94 0.16 -19.98
C GLU A 214 -55.60 1.03 -18.88
N THR A 215 -56.78 1.58 -19.19
CA THR A 215 -57.87 1.78 -18.21
C THR A 215 -59.24 1.43 -18.83
N ASN A 216 -60.16 0.88 -18.02
CA ASN A 216 -61.45 0.33 -18.46
C ASN A 216 -62.62 1.33 -18.30
N GLY A 217 -63.52 1.45 -19.29
CA GLY A 217 -64.55 2.51 -19.37
C GLY A 217 -66.00 2.04 -19.56
N ARG A 218 -66.83 2.21 -18.52
CA ARG A 218 -68.25 1.77 -18.36
C ARG A 218 -69.26 2.05 -19.50
N ARG A 219 -70.14 1.04 -19.71
CA ARG A 219 -71.65 1.07 -19.85
C ARG A 219 -72.36 2.07 -20.79
N MET A 220 -73.18 1.54 -21.71
CA MET A 220 -74.68 1.57 -21.81
C MET A 220 -75.10 1.04 -23.22
N ARG A 221 -76.25 0.45 -23.58
CA ARG A 221 -77.56 0.01 -22.99
C ARG A 221 -78.79 0.63 -23.71
N THR A 222 -79.24 0.04 -24.83
CA THR A 222 -80.61 0.08 -25.44
C THR A 222 -80.64 -0.94 -26.61
N THR A 223 -81.56 -1.92 -26.76
CA THR A 223 -83.01 -1.93 -27.14
C THR A 223 -83.30 -1.32 -28.52
N ARG A 224 -84.12 -1.90 -29.44
CA ARG A 224 -85.05 -3.08 -29.44
C ARG A 224 -85.19 -3.66 -30.91
N PRO A 225 -86.20 -4.50 -31.31
CA PRO A 225 -86.10 -5.39 -32.50
C PRO A 225 -87.14 -5.10 -33.63
N SER A 226 -87.22 -5.95 -34.67
CA SER A 226 -88.46 -6.67 -35.10
C SER A 226 -88.29 -7.58 -36.35
N THR A 227 -89.15 -8.62 -36.46
CA THR A 227 -89.90 -9.15 -37.66
C THR A 227 -89.26 -9.26 -39.07
N ASP A 228 -89.61 -10.20 -39.95
CA ASP A 228 -90.25 -11.55 -39.90
C ASP A 228 -90.24 -12.17 -41.33
N HIS A 229 -90.74 -13.41 -41.49
CA HIS A 229 -91.40 -14.01 -42.67
C HIS A 229 -90.59 -14.57 -43.88
N SER A 230 -90.81 -15.88 -44.08
CA SER A 230 -91.30 -16.53 -45.31
C SER A 230 -90.42 -16.88 -46.53
N ALA A 231 -90.42 -18.20 -46.80
CA ALA A 231 -90.76 -18.87 -48.07
C ALA A 231 -89.78 -18.90 -49.27
N ALA A 232 -89.17 -20.08 -49.44
CA ALA A 232 -89.06 -20.93 -50.64
C ALA A 232 -89.04 -20.34 -52.07
N ASP A 233 -88.05 -20.81 -52.85
CA ASP A 233 -88.24 -21.27 -54.25
C ASP A 233 -87.26 -22.44 -54.55
N GLU A 234 -87.41 -23.11 -55.70
CA GLU A 234 -86.85 -24.43 -56.04
C GLU A 234 -85.75 -24.41 -57.14
N SER A 235 -85.22 -25.60 -57.44
CA SER A 235 -84.52 -26.00 -58.67
C SER A 235 -82.99 -25.84 -58.73
N ALA A 236 -82.37 -26.54 -59.69
CA ALA A 236 -80.98 -26.99 -59.58
C ALA A 236 -80.27 -27.22 -60.93
N ARG A 237 -78.93 -27.06 -60.95
CA ARG A 237 -78.00 -28.05 -61.56
C ARG A 237 -76.49 -27.75 -61.42
N THR A 238 -75.74 -28.86 -61.33
CA THR A 238 -74.32 -29.07 -61.72
C THR A 238 -73.17 -28.43 -60.90
N PRO A 239 -71.97 -29.08 -60.84
CA PRO A 239 -70.97 -28.83 -59.80
C PRO A 239 -69.72 -28.03 -60.25
N ARG A 240 -68.92 -27.60 -59.27
CA ARG A 240 -67.54 -27.12 -59.43
C ARG A 240 -66.57 -27.95 -58.55
N PRO A 241 -65.30 -28.13 -58.93
CA PRO A 241 -64.40 -29.09 -58.29
C PRO A 241 -63.96 -28.68 -56.88
N HIS A 242 -63.87 -29.64 -55.96
CA HIS A 242 -63.42 -29.42 -54.59
C HIS A 242 -61.90 -29.21 -54.50
N VAL A 243 -61.49 -28.01 -54.07
CA VAL A 243 -60.11 -27.75 -53.62
C VAL A 243 -59.85 -28.51 -52.32
N ARG A 244 -58.94 -29.50 -52.36
CA ARG A 244 -58.49 -30.22 -51.16
C ARG A 244 -57.50 -29.35 -50.36
N HIS A 245 -58.02 -28.55 -49.44
CA HIS A 245 -57.17 -27.86 -48.45
C HIS A 245 -56.46 -28.88 -47.54
N GLY A 246 -55.12 -28.80 -47.48
CA GLY A 246 -54.31 -29.66 -46.63
C GLY A 246 -54.61 -29.44 -45.14
N ARG A 247 -55.18 -30.46 -44.49
CA ARG A 247 -55.58 -30.41 -43.07
C ARG A 247 -54.35 -30.43 -42.16
N GLN A 248 -53.76 -29.27 -41.89
CA GLN A 248 -52.63 -29.15 -40.95
C GLN A 248 -53.02 -29.68 -39.56
N LYS A 249 -52.05 -30.33 -38.89
CA LYS A 249 -52.24 -30.92 -37.57
C LYS A 249 -52.39 -29.79 -36.53
N ARG A 250 -53.50 -29.78 -35.78
CA ARG A 250 -53.71 -28.80 -34.71
C ARG A 250 -52.67 -29.02 -33.60
N HIS A 251 -51.82 -28.03 -33.37
CA HIS A 251 -50.86 -28.05 -32.25
C HIS A 251 -51.62 -27.85 -30.93
N SER A 252 -51.43 -28.78 -29.99
CA SER A 252 -52.05 -28.72 -28.66
C SER A 252 -51.25 -27.81 -27.73
N LEU A 253 -51.83 -26.66 -27.35
CA LEU A 253 -51.27 -25.68 -26.39
C LEU A 253 -50.39 -26.27 -25.26
N PRO A 254 -50.84 -27.27 -24.46
CA PRO A 254 -50.00 -27.83 -23.40
C PRO A 254 -48.68 -28.44 -23.89
N ARG A 255 -48.62 -29.04 -25.09
CA ARG A 255 -47.36 -29.52 -25.68
C ARG A 255 -46.45 -28.37 -26.12
N THR A 256 -47.01 -27.23 -26.50
CA THR A 256 -46.22 -26.03 -26.81
C THR A 256 -45.64 -25.43 -25.53
N LEU A 257 -46.43 -25.35 -24.45
CA LEU A 257 -45.99 -24.84 -23.15
C LEU A 257 -44.91 -25.74 -22.51
N VAL A 258 -45.09 -27.07 -22.52
CA VAL A 258 -44.07 -28.01 -22.02
C VAL A 258 -42.77 -27.91 -22.82
N LYS A 259 -42.84 -27.74 -24.14
CA LYS A 259 -41.64 -27.51 -24.97
C LYS A 259 -40.98 -26.17 -24.64
N ALA A 260 -41.76 -25.10 -24.50
CA ALA A 260 -41.23 -23.77 -24.15
C ALA A 260 -40.52 -23.79 -22.78
N ALA A 261 -41.14 -24.38 -21.77
CA ALA A 261 -40.55 -24.57 -20.45
C ALA A 261 -39.25 -25.38 -20.53
N ALA A 262 -39.24 -26.52 -21.24
CA ALA A 262 -38.03 -27.33 -21.42
C ALA A 262 -36.90 -26.57 -22.14
N THR A 263 -37.21 -25.74 -23.15
CA THR A 263 -36.20 -24.88 -23.79
C THR A 263 -35.71 -23.76 -22.89
N VAL A 264 -36.56 -23.15 -22.07
CA VAL A 264 -36.15 -22.10 -21.11
C VAL A 264 -35.26 -22.69 -20.02
N SER A 265 -35.63 -23.84 -19.44
CA SER A 265 -34.79 -24.57 -18.48
C SER A 265 -33.46 -25.02 -19.10
N GLY A 266 -33.47 -25.53 -20.34
CA GLY A 266 -32.25 -25.92 -21.05
C GLY A 266 -31.31 -24.74 -21.33
N VAL A 267 -31.85 -23.60 -21.79
CA VAL A 267 -31.08 -22.36 -21.97
C VAL A 267 -30.55 -21.84 -20.63
N GLY A 268 -31.34 -21.90 -19.56
CA GLY A 268 -30.89 -21.52 -18.21
C GLY A 268 -29.70 -22.36 -17.74
N VAL A 269 -29.80 -23.70 -17.81
CA VAL A 269 -28.71 -24.61 -17.42
C VAL A 269 -27.47 -24.39 -18.27
N VAL A 270 -27.60 -24.24 -19.60
CA VAL A 270 -26.45 -23.95 -20.48
C VAL A 270 -25.83 -22.59 -20.15
N ALA A 271 -26.63 -21.55 -19.92
CA ALA A 271 -26.13 -20.23 -19.54
C ALA A 271 -25.38 -20.27 -18.19
N SER A 272 -25.91 -20.96 -17.18
CA SER A 272 -25.21 -21.16 -15.89
C SER A 272 -23.88 -21.89 -16.07
N ILE A 273 -23.84 -22.98 -16.86
CA ILE A 273 -22.61 -23.71 -17.16
C ILE A 273 -21.61 -22.83 -17.91
N SER A 274 -22.05 -22.04 -18.89
CA SER A 274 -21.19 -21.08 -19.61
C SER A 274 -20.66 -19.99 -18.69
N ILE A 275 -21.46 -19.43 -17.79
CA ILE A 275 -21.02 -18.41 -16.82
C ILE A 275 -19.96 -19.00 -15.87
N VAL A 276 -20.17 -20.21 -15.34
CA VAL A 276 -19.18 -20.90 -14.48
C VAL A 276 -17.91 -21.22 -15.26
N ALA A 277 -18.01 -21.69 -16.50
CA ALA A 277 -16.84 -21.99 -17.34
C ALA A 277 -16.05 -20.72 -17.72
N ILE A 278 -16.73 -19.60 -17.99
CA ILE A 278 -16.10 -18.30 -18.26
C ILE A 278 -15.45 -17.75 -16.99
N ALA A 279 -16.12 -17.82 -15.83
CA ALA A 279 -15.55 -17.41 -14.56
C ALA A 279 -14.29 -18.22 -14.21
N ALA A 280 -14.32 -19.54 -14.41
CA ALA A 280 -13.18 -20.43 -14.20
C ALA A 280 -12.02 -20.15 -15.16
N THR A 281 -12.29 -19.97 -16.46
CA THR A 281 -11.23 -19.66 -17.44
C THR A 281 -10.63 -18.28 -17.22
N LEU A 282 -11.43 -17.26 -16.88
CA LEU A 282 -10.91 -15.95 -16.50
C LEU A 282 -10.07 -16.00 -15.22
N LEU A 283 -10.48 -16.77 -14.20
CA LEU A 283 -9.74 -16.89 -12.94
C LEU A 283 -8.40 -17.61 -13.14
N VAL A 284 -8.38 -18.67 -13.96
CA VAL A 284 -7.14 -19.38 -14.36
C VAL A 284 -6.24 -18.50 -15.25
N GLN A 285 -6.82 -17.62 -16.08
CA GLN A 285 -6.05 -16.67 -16.91
C GLN A 285 -5.54 -15.44 -16.12
N SER A 286 -6.13 -15.13 -14.97
CA SER A 286 -5.68 -14.05 -14.07
C SER A 286 -4.74 -14.50 -12.94
N ALA A 287 -4.61 -15.82 -12.71
CA ALA A 287 -3.76 -16.35 -11.65
C ALA A 287 -2.28 -16.16 -11.99
N GLN A 288 -1.50 -15.64 -11.04
CA GLN A 288 -0.05 -15.51 -11.19
C GLN A 288 0.64 -16.90 -11.22
N PRO A 289 1.80 -17.04 -11.89
CA PRO A 289 2.60 -18.27 -11.81
C PRO A 289 3.03 -18.53 -10.37
N SER A 290 2.79 -19.74 -9.87
CA SER A 290 3.11 -20.11 -8.49
C SER A 290 4.58 -20.49 -8.28
N VAL A 291 5.07 -20.31 -7.05
CA VAL A 291 6.44 -20.63 -6.63
C VAL A 291 6.45 -21.81 -5.65
N SER A 292 7.09 -22.94 -5.97
CA SER A 292 7.22 -24.04 -5.01
C SER A 292 8.26 -23.69 -3.93
N LEU A 293 7.85 -23.73 -2.65
CA LEU A 293 8.75 -23.46 -1.52
C LEU A 293 9.84 -24.53 -1.38
N HIS A 294 9.44 -25.79 -1.53
CA HIS A 294 10.26 -26.98 -1.34
C HIS A 294 10.21 -27.86 -2.59
N PRO A 295 11.01 -27.58 -3.65
CA PRO A 295 10.96 -28.32 -4.90
C PRO A 295 11.40 -29.79 -4.76
N VAL A 296 10.44 -30.67 -4.46
CA VAL A 296 10.63 -32.13 -4.51
C VAL A 296 10.86 -32.54 -5.96
N ALA A 297 11.87 -33.37 -6.23
CA ALA A 297 12.12 -33.93 -7.56
C ALA A 297 10.84 -34.58 -8.12
N ALA A 298 10.45 -34.18 -9.33
CA ALA A 298 9.08 -34.29 -9.84
C ALA A 298 8.41 -35.67 -9.61
N GLY A 299 7.38 -35.70 -8.74
CA GLY A 299 6.65 -36.91 -8.42
C GLY A 299 5.39 -36.72 -7.55
N SER A 300 5.37 -35.75 -6.64
CA SER A 300 4.29 -35.58 -5.65
C SER A 300 3.27 -34.50 -6.04
N GLY A 301 2.52 -34.73 -7.12
CA GLY A 301 1.36 -33.89 -7.45
C GLY A 301 0.18 -34.17 -6.52
N VAL A 302 -0.31 -33.15 -5.82
CA VAL A 302 -1.51 -33.26 -4.97
C VAL A 302 -2.73 -33.54 -5.87
N SER A 303 -3.42 -34.65 -5.64
CA SER A 303 -4.56 -35.07 -6.45
C SER A 303 -5.81 -34.25 -6.15
N ALA A 304 -6.25 -33.40 -7.09
CA ALA A 304 -7.57 -32.75 -7.03
C ALA A 304 -8.68 -33.82 -7.16
N GLY A 305 -9.25 -34.24 -6.03
CA GLY A 305 -9.94 -35.55 -5.94
C GLY A 305 -11.09 -35.70 -4.95
N SER A 306 -11.72 -34.63 -4.47
CA SER A 306 -12.95 -34.70 -3.66
C SER A 306 -13.83 -33.45 -3.82
N VAL A 307 -15.10 -33.56 -3.44
CA VAL A 307 -16.01 -32.40 -3.34
C VAL A 307 -15.55 -31.55 -2.14
N PRO A 308 -15.41 -30.22 -2.26
CA PRO A 308 -14.96 -29.40 -1.14
C PRO A 308 -15.98 -29.38 0.00
N GLU A 309 -15.61 -29.97 1.14
CA GLU A 309 -16.13 -29.51 2.43
C GLU A 309 -15.45 -28.18 2.74
N ILE A 310 -16.22 -27.10 2.67
CA ILE A 310 -15.75 -25.73 2.92
C ILE A 310 -15.81 -25.48 4.45
N GLY A 311 -14.93 -26.18 5.17
CA GLY A 311 -14.63 -25.94 6.59
C GLY A 311 -13.42 -25.02 6.77
N ALA A 312 -12.93 -24.93 8.00
CA ALA A 312 -11.59 -24.40 8.28
C ALA A 312 -10.51 -25.36 7.74
N LEU A 313 -9.28 -24.87 7.55
CA LEU A 313 -8.12 -25.71 7.20
C LEU A 313 -7.77 -26.61 8.40
N GLU A 314 -7.71 -27.93 8.23
CA GLU A 314 -7.41 -28.84 9.34
C GLU A 314 -5.96 -28.68 9.84
N GLY A 315 -5.79 -28.53 11.15
CA GLY A 315 -4.49 -28.40 11.80
C GLY A 315 -3.87 -27.01 11.72
N GLY A 316 -2.61 -26.92 12.14
CA GLY A 316 -1.83 -25.69 12.23
C GLY A 316 -1.08 -25.44 10.93
N PHE A 317 -0.76 -24.17 10.65
CA PHE A 317 -0.12 -23.79 9.39
C PHE A 317 0.72 -22.53 9.50
N ASN A 318 1.78 -22.48 8.70
CA ASN A 318 2.75 -21.39 8.70
C ASN A 318 2.81 -20.75 7.30
N VAL A 319 2.51 -19.45 7.22
CA VAL A 319 2.49 -18.66 5.98
C VAL A 319 3.61 -17.62 6.01
N LEU A 320 4.58 -17.75 5.10
CA LEU A 320 5.61 -16.74 4.91
C LEU A 320 5.13 -15.65 3.93
N VAL A 321 4.98 -14.42 4.41
CA VAL A 321 4.61 -13.24 3.63
C VAL A 321 5.85 -12.38 3.42
N VAL A 322 6.19 -12.11 2.16
CA VAL A 322 7.40 -11.36 1.78
C VAL A 322 7.03 -10.18 0.90
N GLY A 323 7.34 -8.96 1.34
CA GLY A 323 7.20 -7.75 0.53
C GLY A 323 8.46 -7.51 -0.30
N SER A 324 8.33 -7.29 -1.61
CA SER A 324 9.46 -7.01 -2.50
C SER A 324 9.39 -5.64 -3.15
N ASP A 325 10.53 -4.96 -3.31
CA ASP A 325 10.63 -3.66 -4.00
C ASP A 325 10.67 -3.76 -5.54
N SER A 326 10.61 -4.98 -6.09
CA SER A 326 10.69 -5.20 -7.54
C SER A 326 9.59 -4.47 -8.33
N ARG A 327 9.98 -3.71 -9.34
CA ARG A 327 9.09 -2.92 -10.21
C ARG A 327 8.74 -3.65 -11.52
N GLN A 328 9.36 -4.80 -11.77
CA GLN A 328 9.16 -5.57 -13.00
C GLN A 328 7.70 -6.00 -13.17
N GLY A 329 7.13 -5.76 -14.34
CA GLY A 329 5.73 -6.08 -14.65
C GLY A 329 4.67 -5.18 -13.99
N GLN A 330 5.06 -4.30 -13.05
CA GLN A 330 4.14 -3.35 -12.41
C GLN A 330 3.96 -2.04 -13.21
N GLY A 331 4.81 -1.82 -14.21
CA GLY A 331 4.85 -0.62 -15.06
C GLY A 331 5.57 0.56 -14.41
N ASP A 332 5.83 1.59 -15.20
CA ASP A 332 6.66 2.76 -14.88
C ASP A 332 6.11 3.64 -13.73
N ALA A 333 4.99 3.23 -13.12
CA ALA A 333 4.24 3.89 -12.05
C ALA A 333 5.11 4.21 -10.82
N TYR A 334 6.10 3.37 -10.53
CA TYR A 334 6.83 3.34 -9.27
C TYR A 334 8.34 3.64 -9.40
N GLY A 335 8.80 3.98 -10.60
CA GLY A 335 10.20 4.10 -10.99
C GLY A 335 10.42 3.52 -12.39
N ASP A 336 11.62 3.64 -12.94
CA ASP A 336 11.98 2.95 -14.18
C ASP A 336 12.15 1.43 -13.90
N PRO A 337 11.44 0.54 -14.62
CA PRO A 337 11.55 -0.91 -14.42
C PRO A 337 12.83 -1.53 -15.03
N ASP A 338 13.49 -0.84 -15.98
CA ASP A 338 14.72 -1.29 -16.63
C ASP A 338 15.99 -0.82 -15.88
N GLU A 339 15.88 0.16 -14.97
CA GLU A 339 16.96 0.55 -14.03
C GLU A 339 17.06 -0.38 -12.80
N GLU A 340 16.11 -1.29 -12.58
CA GLU A 340 16.14 -2.18 -11.41
C GLU A 340 17.19 -3.29 -11.52
N THR A 341 18.23 -3.19 -10.69
CA THR A 341 19.41 -4.07 -10.73
C THR A 341 19.33 -5.24 -9.76
N SER A 342 18.47 -5.18 -8.73
CA SER A 342 18.30 -6.24 -7.73
C SER A 342 16.86 -6.31 -7.25
N VAL A 343 16.23 -7.48 -7.42
CA VAL A 343 15.11 -7.86 -6.55
C VAL A 343 15.64 -7.97 -5.12
N LEU A 344 14.86 -7.49 -4.15
CA LEU A 344 15.14 -7.59 -2.71
C LEU A 344 13.85 -7.90 -1.96
N ASN A 345 13.96 -8.58 -0.81
CA ASN A 345 12.86 -8.78 0.15
C ASN A 345 12.91 -7.75 1.27
N ASP A 346 12.13 -6.68 1.09
CA ASP A 346 12.11 -5.49 1.93
C ASP A 346 11.20 -5.62 3.16
N VAL A 347 10.28 -6.59 3.17
CA VAL A 347 9.46 -6.99 4.32
C VAL A 347 9.48 -8.51 4.43
N ASN A 348 9.67 -9.05 5.63
CA ASN A 348 9.75 -10.49 5.88
C ASN A 348 8.91 -10.83 7.10
N MET A 349 7.84 -11.61 6.94
CA MET A 349 6.93 -11.96 8.04
C MET A 349 6.51 -13.43 7.96
N LEU A 350 6.61 -14.16 9.07
CA LEU A 350 6.00 -15.49 9.20
C LEU A 350 4.74 -15.39 10.06
N MET A 351 3.58 -15.74 9.50
CA MET A 351 2.36 -15.96 10.26
C MET A 351 2.24 -17.45 10.62
N HIS A 352 2.31 -17.77 11.90
CA HIS A 352 2.00 -19.08 12.47
C HIS A 352 0.56 -19.07 13.02
N VAL A 353 -0.18 -20.16 12.82
CA VAL A 353 -1.51 -20.40 13.40
C VAL A 353 -1.52 -21.78 14.07
N SER A 354 -1.95 -21.84 15.33
CA SER A 354 -1.95 -23.06 16.15
C SER A 354 -2.88 -24.15 15.59
N ALA A 355 -2.62 -25.41 15.89
CA ALA A 355 -3.36 -26.54 15.33
C ALA A 355 -4.80 -26.71 15.85
N ASP A 356 -5.17 -25.96 16.89
CA ASP A 356 -6.53 -25.83 17.42
C ASP A 356 -7.21 -24.51 17.04
N HIS A 357 -6.53 -23.65 16.27
CA HIS A 357 -6.93 -22.28 15.93
C HIS A 357 -7.25 -21.38 17.15
N SER A 358 -6.65 -21.65 18.32
CA SER A 358 -6.80 -20.82 19.53
C SER A 358 -5.99 -19.53 19.48
N ASN A 359 -4.87 -19.52 18.74
CA ASN A 359 -3.94 -18.39 18.66
C ASN A 359 -3.22 -18.30 17.31
N ALA A 360 -2.70 -17.10 17.01
CA ALA A 360 -1.87 -16.85 15.83
C ALA A 360 -0.79 -15.81 16.14
N THR A 361 0.41 -15.99 15.59
CA THR A 361 1.53 -15.06 15.79
C THR A 361 2.19 -14.69 14.47
N VAL A 362 2.40 -13.40 14.24
CA VAL A 362 3.10 -12.85 13.08
C VAL A 362 4.48 -12.35 13.53
N VAL A 363 5.53 -13.06 13.13
CA VAL A 363 6.93 -12.71 13.42
C VAL A 363 7.54 -11.93 12.25
N SER A 364 7.86 -10.65 12.48
CA SER A 364 8.55 -9.78 11.53
C SER A 364 10.08 -9.91 11.67
N PHE A 365 10.78 -10.25 10.59
CA PHE A 365 12.25 -10.32 10.56
C PHE A 365 12.84 -9.03 9.95
N PRO A 366 13.74 -8.29 10.64
CA PRO A 366 14.36 -7.10 10.07
C PRO A 366 15.13 -7.39 8.79
N ARG A 367 14.90 -6.60 7.73
CA ARG A 367 15.43 -6.92 6.39
C ARG A 367 16.96 -6.78 6.33
N ASP A 368 17.49 -5.86 7.15
CA ASP A 368 18.91 -5.52 7.29
C ASP A 368 19.60 -6.41 8.36
N MET A 369 18.97 -7.52 8.77
CA MET A 369 19.53 -8.53 9.65
C MET A 369 20.48 -9.47 8.89
N PHE A 370 21.71 -9.62 9.38
CA PHE A 370 22.69 -10.59 8.89
C PHE A 370 22.31 -11.99 9.37
N VAL A 371 22.18 -12.92 8.42
CA VAL A 371 21.77 -14.30 8.63
C VAL A 371 22.63 -15.24 7.80
N ASP A 372 22.58 -16.52 8.14
CA ASP A 372 23.02 -17.58 7.24
C ASP A 372 21.81 -17.98 6.37
N ILE A 373 21.97 -17.87 5.05
CA ILE A 373 20.97 -18.21 4.04
C ILE A 373 21.28 -19.65 3.57
N PRO A 374 20.46 -20.65 3.88
CA PRO A 374 20.73 -22.03 3.50
C PRO A 374 20.65 -22.23 1.98
N SER A 375 21.19 -23.35 1.49
CA SER A 375 21.10 -23.69 0.06
C SER A 375 19.65 -23.97 -0.35
N CYS A 376 19.16 -23.22 -1.33
CA CYS A 376 17.77 -23.20 -1.78
C CYS A 376 17.68 -23.54 -3.28
N VAL A 377 16.48 -23.83 -3.78
CA VAL A 377 16.24 -24.07 -5.21
C VAL A 377 15.41 -22.93 -5.78
N ASN A 378 15.83 -22.44 -6.94
CA ASN A 378 15.11 -21.45 -7.73
C ASN A 378 13.88 -22.13 -8.36
N ALA A 379 12.66 -21.72 -7.96
CA ALA A 379 11.43 -22.36 -8.45
C ALA A 379 11.14 -22.10 -9.94
N VAL A 380 11.77 -21.08 -10.54
CA VAL A 380 11.58 -20.70 -11.96
C VAL A 380 12.58 -21.44 -12.85
N THR A 381 13.86 -21.48 -12.47
CA THR A 381 14.93 -22.07 -13.29
C THR A 381 15.27 -23.52 -12.92
N GLY A 382 14.91 -23.98 -11.72
CA GLY A 382 15.35 -25.24 -11.14
C GLY A 382 16.81 -25.25 -10.66
N GLU A 383 17.54 -24.13 -10.78
CA GLU A 383 18.94 -24.04 -10.34
C GLU A 383 19.07 -24.07 -8.81
N THR A 384 20.06 -24.79 -8.29
CA THR A 384 20.43 -24.73 -6.87
C THR A 384 21.22 -23.45 -6.59
N ILE A 385 20.68 -22.62 -5.70
CA ILE A 385 21.35 -21.45 -5.15
C ILE A 385 22.22 -21.92 -3.98
N PRO A 386 23.54 -21.65 -4.00
CA PRO A 386 24.42 -22.05 -2.90
C PRO A 386 24.11 -21.24 -1.63
N ALA A 387 24.36 -21.87 -0.47
CA ALA A 387 24.26 -21.21 0.82
C ALA A 387 25.19 -19.98 0.89
N ARG A 388 24.74 -18.94 1.59
CA ARG A 388 25.51 -17.71 1.89
C ARG A 388 25.53 -17.52 3.40
N TYR A 389 26.63 -17.03 3.94
CA TYR A 389 26.81 -16.84 5.38
C TYR A 389 27.05 -15.36 5.66
N ASP A 390 26.70 -14.87 6.85
CA ASP A 390 26.85 -13.45 7.24
C ASP A 390 26.33 -12.49 6.15
N THR A 391 25.13 -12.78 5.63
CA THR A 391 24.50 -12.06 4.50
C THR A 391 23.17 -11.48 4.94
N LYS A 392 22.79 -10.29 4.47
CA LYS A 392 21.51 -9.69 4.88
C LYS A 392 20.33 -10.48 4.33
N ILE A 393 19.30 -10.70 5.15
CA ILE A 393 18.12 -11.48 4.76
C ILE A 393 17.43 -10.88 3.52
N ASN A 394 17.47 -9.56 3.31
CA ASN A 394 16.92 -8.92 2.10
C ASN A 394 17.58 -9.31 0.77
N GLU A 395 18.76 -9.95 0.80
CA GLU A 395 19.45 -10.51 -0.36
C GLU A 395 19.05 -11.98 -0.65
N ALA A 396 18.08 -12.54 0.08
CA ALA A 396 17.59 -13.91 -0.14
C ALA A 396 16.75 -14.03 -1.43
N MET A 397 15.93 -13.03 -1.77
CA MET A 397 15.23 -12.94 -3.05
C MET A 397 16.14 -12.39 -4.17
N GLY A 398 16.96 -13.26 -4.77
CA GLY A 398 17.80 -12.91 -5.91
C GLY A 398 17.04 -12.62 -7.21
N LYS A 399 17.76 -12.63 -8.35
CA LYS A 399 17.27 -12.32 -9.72
C LYS A 399 16.00 -13.05 -10.21
N ASP A 400 15.55 -14.10 -9.51
CA ASP A 400 14.30 -14.82 -9.70
C ASP A 400 13.64 -15.04 -8.32
N VAL A 401 12.33 -15.30 -8.28
CA VAL A 401 11.58 -15.48 -7.02
C VAL A 401 11.96 -16.79 -6.31
N SER A 402 13.05 -16.79 -5.53
CA SER A 402 13.42 -17.89 -4.65
C SER A 402 12.94 -17.65 -3.21
N LEU A 403 11.61 -17.68 -3.07
CA LEU A 403 10.92 -17.61 -1.77
C LEU A 403 11.39 -18.72 -0.80
N GLY A 404 11.83 -19.87 -1.34
CA GLY A 404 12.45 -20.95 -0.58
C GLY A 404 13.74 -20.57 0.16
N CYS A 405 14.50 -19.57 -0.29
CA CYS A 405 15.66 -19.08 0.47
C CYS A 405 15.22 -18.31 1.73
N VAL A 406 14.20 -17.45 1.61
CA VAL A 406 13.63 -16.71 2.74
C VAL A 406 12.94 -17.67 3.72
N ALA A 407 12.24 -18.68 3.19
CA ALA A 407 11.64 -19.75 3.98
C ALA A 407 12.70 -20.52 4.78
N GLY A 408 13.79 -20.97 4.14
CA GLY A 408 14.86 -21.68 4.83
C GLY A 408 15.48 -20.88 5.99
N VAL A 409 15.63 -19.55 5.85
CA VAL A 409 16.05 -18.68 6.96
C VAL A 409 15.02 -18.68 8.10
N ALA A 410 13.72 -18.55 7.80
CA ALA A 410 12.67 -18.59 8.81
C ALA A 410 12.57 -19.96 9.51
N GLU A 411 12.71 -21.07 8.77
CA GLU A 411 12.77 -22.43 9.32
C GLU A 411 13.99 -22.61 10.25
N GLU A 412 15.15 -22.04 9.91
CA GLU A 412 16.36 -22.12 10.75
C GLU A 412 16.34 -21.17 11.96
N LEU A 413 15.63 -20.04 11.89
CA LEU A 413 15.49 -19.07 12.98
C LEU A 413 14.42 -19.45 14.02
N LEU A 414 13.41 -20.25 13.63
CA LEU A 414 12.25 -20.59 14.49
C LEU A 414 11.99 -22.09 14.65
N GLY A 415 12.59 -22.98 13.87
CA GLY A 415 12.39 -24.44 13.94
C GLY A 415 11.00 -24.94 13.51
N VAL A 416 10.09 -24.04 13.11
CA VAL A 416 8.81 -24.38 12.48
C VAL A 416 8.98 -24.49 10.96
N ARG A 417 8.20 -25.37 10.33
CA ARG A 417 8.18 -25.52 8.86
C ARG A 417 7.44 -24.37 8.21
N VAL A 418 7.87 -23.91 7.03
CA VAL A 418 7.08 -23.00 6.19
C VAL A 418 6.26 -23.83 5.19
N ASP A 419 4.94 -23.86 5.40
CA ASP A 419 3.99 -24.66 4.64
C ASP A 419 3.48 -23.92 3.40
N TYR A 420 3.30 -22.60 3.51
CA TYR A 420 2.73 -21.73 2.49
C TYR A 420 3.51 -20.43 2.36
N GLY A 421 3.46 -19.79 1.19
CA GLY A 421 4.20 -18.55 0.94
C GLY A 421 3.51 -17.59 -0.01
N ALA A 422 3.73 -16.29 0.19
CA ALA A 422 3.22 -15.22 -0.65
C ALA A 422 4.25 -14.12 -0.83
N VAL A 423 4.60 -13.79 -2.08
CA VAL A 423 5.32 -12.55 -2.41
C VAL A 423 4.31 -11.48 -2.79
N VAL A 424 4.36 -10.37 -2.05
CA VAL A 424 3.52 -9.20 -2.22
C VAL A 424 4.35 -8.09 -2.85
N GLN A 425 3.88 -7.58 -3.99
CA GLN A 425 4.40 -6.39 -4.64
C GLN A 425 3.45 -5.20 -4.42
N PHE A 426 3.79 -4.03 -4.96
CA PHE A 426 3.07 -2.77 -4.71
C PHE A 426 1.60 -2.84 -5.13
N ASN A 427 1.34 -3.35 -6.34
CA ASN A 427 -0.01 -3.62 -6.85
C ASN A 427 -0.77 -4.63 -5.96
N GLY A 428 -0.05 -5.55 -5.30
CA GLY A 428 -0.62 -6.46 -4.31
C GLY A 428 -1.11 -5.73 -3.04
N VAL A 429 -0.32 -4.80 -2.50
CA VAL A 429 -0.74 -3.96 -1.36
C VAL A 429 -1.93 -3.07 -1.72
N ILE A 430 -1.87 -2.44 -2.90
CA ILE A 430 -2.94 -1.59 -3.43
C ILE A 430 -4.24 -2.38 -3.58
N GLU A 431 -4.24 -3.45 -4.37
CA GLU A 431 -5.47 -4.17 -4.70
C GLU A 431 -6.05 -4.98 -3.53
N MET A 432 -5.22 -5.42 -2.57
CA MET A 432 -5.74 -6.00 -1.33
C MET A 432 -6.43 -4.96 -0.46
N SER A 433 -5.79 -3.82 -0.19
CA SER A 433 -6.40 -2.78 0.65
C SER A 433 -7.67 -2.19 0.00
N ASN A 434 -7.70 -2.07 -1.33
CA ASN A 434 -8.92 -1.80 -2.11
C ASN A 434 -9.98 -2.90 -1.92
N ALA A 435 -9.60 -4.19 -1.98
CA ALA A 435 -10.53 -5.32 -1.81
C ALA A 435 -11.07 -5.50 -0.37
N ILE A 436 -10.38 -4.93 0.62
CA ILE A 436 -10.80 -4.86 2.02
C ILE A 436 -11.73 -3.66 2.27
N GLY A 437 -11.64 -2.61 1.44
CA GLY A 437 -12.34 -1.33 1.65
C GLY A 437 -11.64 -0.40 2.64
N GLY A 438 -10.29 -0.45 2.66
CA GLY A 438 -9.44 0.36 3.53
C GLY A 438 -9.22 -0.18 4.95
N VAL A 439 -8.23 0.42 5.62
CA VAL A 439 -7.79 0.04 6.97
C VAL A 439 -7.62 1.30 7.83
N ASP A 440 -8.36 1.39 8.94
CA ASP A 440 -8.31 2.55 9.83
C ASP A 440 -7.06 2.53 10.72
N VAL A 441 -6.14 3.47 10.47
CA VAL A 441 -4.85 3.60 11.13
C VAL A 441 -4.81 4.88 11.97
N CYS A 442 -4.37 4.74 13.23
CA CYS A 442 -4.12 5.88 14.10
C CYS A 442 -2.71 6.44 13.89
N VAL A 443 -2.59 7.77 13.90
CA VAL A 443 -1.35 8.54 13.77
C VAL A 443 -1.26 9.46 15.00
N ALA A 444 -0.25 9.28 15.84
CA ALA A 444 -0.07 10.01 17.10
C ALA A 444 0.57 11.39 16.90
N THR A 445 1.56 11.46 16.01
CA THR A 445 2.29 12.65 15.60
C THR A 445 2.38 12.69 14.08
N GLU A 446 2.46 13.88 13.48
CA GLU A 446 2.46 14.08 12.03
C GLU A 446 3.55 13.22 11.35
N ILE A 447 3.14 12.38 10.39
CA ILE A 447 4.02 11.52 9.59
C ILE A 447 4.25 12.19 8.25
N ALA A 448 5.50 12.46 7.89
CA ALA A 448 5.82 13.16 6.64
C ALA A 448 7.09 12.60 5.96
N ASP A 449 6.96 11.54 5.16
CA ASP A 449 8.07 10.88 4.45
C ASP A 449 8.17 11.31 2.97
N PRO A 450 9.23 12.06 2.58
CA PRO A 450 9.33 12.64 1.25
C PRO A 450 9.73 11.65 0.15
N TYR A 451 10.26 10.47 0.53
CA TYR A 451 10.65 9.39 -0.37
C TYR A 451 9.45 8.54 -0.80
N THR A 452 8.41 8.48 0.04
CA THR A 452 7.18 7.73 -0.24
C THR A 452 6.01 8.59 -0.69
N ASN A 453 6.07 9.92 -0.50
CA ASN A 453 4.95 10.87 -0.64
C ASN A 453 3.95 10.85 0.52
N THR A 454 4.19 10.06 1.58
CA THR A 454 3.30 10.01 2.75
C THR A 454 3.28 11.35 3.48
N TYR A 455 2.09 11.89 3.73
CA TYR A 455 1.84 12.97 4.68
C TYR A 455 0.51 12.70 5.38
N LEU A 456 0.55 12.50 6.70
CA LEU A 456 -0.63 12.27 7.55
C LEU A 456 -0.53 13.11 8.82
N GLU A 457 -1.55 13.91 9.08
CA GLU A 457 -1.68 14.72 10.30
C GLU A 457 -2.11 13.83 11.49
N PRO A 458 -1.96 14.25 12.76
CA PRO A 458 -2.40 13.46 13.91
C PRO A 458 -3.91 13.16 13.86
N GLY A 459 -4.31 11.91 14.06
CA GLY A 459 -5.70 11.46 13.97
C GLY A 459 -5.86 10.01 13.49
N VAL A 460 -7.10 9.60 13.20
CA VAL A 460 -7.38 8.32 12.53
C VAL A 460 -7.61 8.57 11.05
N HIS A 461 -6.85 7.87 10.22
CA HIS A 461 -6.98 7.88 8.76
C HIS A 461 -7.36 6.48 8.33
N SER A 462 -8.46 6.34 7.58
CA SER A 462 -8.57 5.14 6.74
C SER A 462 -7.43 5.17 5.73
N LEU A 463 -6.86 4.02 5.40
CA LEU A 463 -5.77 3.87 4.42
C LEU A 463 -6.05 2.75 3.43
N GLU A 464 -6.10 3.09 2.14
CA GLU A 464 -6.27 2.13 1.04
C GLU A 464 -5.46 2.51 -0.21
N GLY A 465 -5.35 1.55 -1.13
CA GLY A 465 -4.73 1.71 -2.44
C GLY A 465 -3.31 2.28 -2.35
N MET A 466 -3.09 3.37 -3.09
CA MET A 466 -1.80 4.07 -3.09
C MET A 466 -1.41 4.59 -1.70
N ALA A 467 -2.34 5.08 -0.88
CA ALA A 467 -2.00 5.64 0.43
C ALA A 467 -1.57 4.54 1.42
N ALA A 468 -2.24 3.38 1.41
CA ALA A 468 -1.81 2.22 2.19
C ALA A 468 -0.40 1.75 1.79
N LEU A 469 -0.10 1.71 0.49
CA LEU A 469 1.24 1.42 -0.02
C LEU A 469 2.27 2.45 0.45
N GLN A 470 2.02 3.74 0.27
CA GLN A 470 2.93 4.82 0.66
C GLN A 470 3.24 4.76 2.16
N PHE A 471 2.20 4.58 2.98
CA PHE A 471 2.31 4.43 4.43
C PHE A 471 3.14 3.21 4.86
N LEU A 472 2.89 2.02 4.28
CA LEU A 472 3.64 0.81 4.59
C LEU A 472 5.11 0.86 4.14
N ARG A 473 5.42 1.69 3.12
CA ARG A 473 6.79 2.03 2.71
C ARG A 473 7.45 3.08 3.60
N SER A 474 6.68 3.88 4.33
CA SER A 474 7.16 5.05 5.09
C SER A 474 8.23 4.61 6.09
N ARG A 475 9.40 5.25 6.03
CA ARG A 475 10.57 4.93 6.86
C ARG A 475 11.15 6.18 7.50
N HIS A 476 11.44 7.19 6.69
CA HIS A 476 12.07 8.44 7.12
C HIS A 476 11.08 9.39 7.81
N GLY A 477 9.78 9.14 7.65
CA GLY A 477 8.72 9.85 8.39
C GLY A 477 8.21 9.10 9.62
N ILE A 478 8.88 8.03 10.07
CA ILE A 478 8.44 7.14 11.18
C ILE A 478 9.53 7.05 12.26
N GLY A 479 9.14 7.17 13.54
CA GLY A 479 9.95 6.88 14.73
C GLY A 479 11.31 7.56 14.81
N ASP A 480 12.34 6.89 14.28
CA ASP A 480 13.76 7.31 14.26
C ASP A 480 14.39 7.26 12.85
N GLY A 481 13.60 6.98 11.81
CA GLY A 481 14.07 6.81 10.44
C GLY A 481 14.64 5.43 10.09
N SER A 482 14.66 4.48 11.02
CA SER A 482 15.27 3.15 10.85
C SER A 482 14.34 2.10 10.21
N ASP A 483 14.90 0.93 9.89
CA ASP A 483 14.09 -0.22 9.45
C ASP A 483 13.25 -0.82 10.59
N LEU A 484 13.74 -0.74 11.84
CA LEU A 484 13.08 -1.32 13.01
C LEU A 484 11.81 -0.55 13.39
N THR A 485 11.84 0.79 13.33
CA THR A 485 10.64 1.60 13.57
C THR A 485 9.61 1.47 12.44
N ARG A 486 10.06 1.25 11.20
CA ARG A 486 9.18 0.86 10.09
C ARG A 486 8.46 -0.47 10.34
N ILE A 487 9.07 -1.45 11.02
CA ILE A 487 8.40 -2.70 11.41
C ILE A 487 7.24 -2.40 12.38
N SER A 488 7.46 -1.61 13.43
CA SER A 488 6.36 -1.20 14.32
C SER A 488 5.22 -0.48 13.58
N ASN A 489 5.53 0.36 12.59
CA ASN A 489 4.51 1.00 11.74
C ASN A 489 3.73 0.00 10.85
N GLN A 490 4.39 -1.04 10.34
CA GLN A 490 3.70 -2.13 9.64
C GLN A 490 2.80 -2.93 10.59
N GLN A 491 3.23 -3.15 11.83
CA GLN A 491 2.42 -3.83 12.84
C GLN A 491 1.19 -3.00 13.25
N VAL A 492 1.25 -1.66 13.27
CA VAL A 492 0.06 -0.78 13.44
C VAL A 492 -0.95 -1.00 12.30
N PHE A 493 -0.49 -1.00 11.05
CA PHE A 493 -1.36 -1.27 9.90
C PHE A 493 -1.99 -2.67 9.99
N LEU A 494 -1.18 -3.71 10.26
CA LEU A 494 -1.64 -5.09 10.27
C LEU A 494 -2.54 -5.42 11.46
N SER A 495 -2.32 -4.83 12.64
CA SER A 495 -3.25 -4.97 13.78
C SER A 495 -4.59 -4.31 13.48
N SER A 496 -4.59 -3.12 12.85
CA SER A 496 -5.82 -2.49 12.36
C SER A 496 -6.50 -3.27 11.24
N LEU A 497 -5.74 -3.91 10.35
CA LEU A 497 -6.30 -4.79 9.32
C LEU A 497 -7.01 -6.01 9.93
N VAL A 498 -6.40 -6.66 10.92
CA VAL A 498 -7.05 -7.78 11.64
C VAL A 498 -8.32 -7.30 12.36
N ARG A 499 -8.28 -6.14 13.03
CA ARG A 499 -9.48 -5.51 13.63
C ARG A 499 -10.58 -5.30 12.57
N GLN A 500 -10.24 -4.72 11.42
CA GLN A 500 -11.19 -4.40 10.34
C GLN A 500 -11.81 -5.65 9.71
N VAL A 501 -11.00 -6.65 9.36
CA VAL A 501 -11.46 -7.90 8.73
C VAL A 501 -12.35 -8.73 9.67
N LYS A 502 -12.14 -8.62 10.99
CA LYS A 502 -13.00 -9.26 11.99
C LYS A 502 -14.22 -8.42 12.38
N SER A 503 -14.15 -7.08 12.37
CA SER A 503 -15.27 -6.20 12.75
C SER A 503 -16.31 -6.00 11.64
N ALA A 504 -15.89 -6.04 10.37
CA ALA A 504 -16.75 -5.86 9.21
C ALA A 504 -17.46 -7.16 8.75
N ASP A 505 -17.48 -8.20 9.59
CA ASP A 505 -17.98 -9.55 9.29
C ASP A 505 -17.38 -10.16 7.99
N THR A 506 -16.20 -9.71 7.54
CA THR A 506 -15.61 -10.07 6.23
C THR A 506 -15.39 -11.58 6.10
N LEU A 507 -14.98 -12.25 7.19
CA LEU A 507 -14.78 -13.70 7.25
C LEU A 507 -16.08 -14.50 7.42
N LEU A 508 -17.19 -13.85 7.82
CA LEU A 508 -18.53 -14.43 7.89
C LEU A 508 -19.31 -14.25 6.58
N ASN A 509 -18.93 -13.28 5.75
CA ASN A 509 -19.52 -13.02 4.44
C ASN A 509 -18.79 -13.82 3.34
N PRO A 510 -19.36 -14.92 2.80
CA PRO A 510 -18.68 -15.77 1.82
C PRO A 510 -18.41 -15.05 0.49
N VAL A 511 -19.13 -13.98 0.16
CA VAL A 511 -18.87 -13.19 -1.05
C VAL A 511 -17.66 -12.29 -0.86
N ALA A 512 -17.51 -11.67 0.32
CA ALA A 512 -16.35 -10.84 0.66
C ALA A 512 -15.09 -11.70 0.81
N LEU A 513 -15.16 -12.81 1.56
CA LEU A 513 -14.06 -13.76 1.75
C LEU A 513 -13.56 -14.34 0.40
N TYR A 514 -14.47 -14.74 -0.50
CA TYR A 514 -14.09 -15.21 -1.84
C TYR A 514 -13.54 -14.08 -2.73
N GLY A 515 -14.04 -12.86 -2.57
CA GLY A 515 -13.50 -11.66 -3.22
C GLY A 515 -12.05 -11.39 -2.81
N LEU A 516 -11.76 -11.45 -1.51
CA LEU A 516 -10.43 -11.27 -0.94
C LEU A 516 -9.45 -12.37 -1.38
N ALA A 517 -9.88 -13.64 -1.34
CA ALA A 517 -9.10 -14.76 -1.85
C ALA A 517 -8.78 -14.60 -3.35
N LYS A 518 -9.73 -14.11 -4.15
CA LYS A 518 -9.50 -13.81 -5.57
C LYS A 518 -8.56 -12.61 -5.79
N ALA A 519 -8.63 -11.58 -4.93
CA ALA A 519 -7.74 -10.42 -4.99
C ALA A 519 -6.27 -10.83 -4.75
N ALA A 520 -6.03 -11.74 -3.79
CA ALA A 520 -4.71 -12.32 -3.55
C ALA A 520 -4.19 -13.11 -4.77
N LEU A 521 -5.00 -14.02 -5.33
CA LEU A 521 -4.63 -14.85 -6.50
C LEU A 521 -4.29 -14.04 -7.75
N GLY A 522 -4.91 -12.87 -7.93
CA GLY A 522 -4.66 -11.99 -9.08
C GLY A 522 -3.43 -11.09 -8.93
N ASN A 523 -3.08 -10.69 -7.69
CA ASN A 523 -2.15 -9.59 -7.44
C ASN A 523 -0.92 -9.97 -6.58
N MET A 524 -0.75 -11.26 -6.24
CA MET A 524 0.41 -11.78 -5.51
C MET A 524 1.01 -12.99 -6.21
N THR A 525 2.31 -13.21 -6.04
CA THR A 525 2.96 -14.47 -6.42
C THR A 525 2.89 -15.43 -5.24
N LEU A 526 1.88 -16.32 -5.25
CA LEU A 526 1.62 -17.29 -4.19
C LEU A 526 2.41 -18.58 -4.40
N SER A 527 2.59 -19.37 -3.33
CA SER A 527 3.23 -20.68 -3.44
C SER A 527 2.34 -21.69 -4.18
N THR A 528 2.89 -22.79 -4.69
CA THR A 528 2.11 -23.81 -5.42
C THR A 528 0.98 -24.39 -4.56
N GLU A 529 1.20 -24.44 -3.26
CA GLU A 529 0.29 -24.92 -2.22
C GLU A 529 -0.77 -23.87 -1.86
N LEU A 530 -0.43 -22.57 -1.96
CA LEU A 530 -1.29 -21.43 -1.63
C LEU A 530 -2.07 -20.86 -2.83
N ASN A 531 -1.67 -21.19 -4.08
CA ASN A 531 -2.31 -20.74 -5.33
C ASN A 531 -3.64 -21.47 -5.61
N ASN A 532 -4.51 -21.54 -4.60
CA ASN A 532 -5.81 -22.22 -4.63
C ASN A 532 -6.84 -21.44 -3.80
N VAL A 533 -7.92 -21.00 -4.45
CA VAL A 533 -8.97 -20.19 -3.80
C VAL A 533 -9.64 -20.92 -2.64
N ASN A 534 -9.74 -22.25 -2.69
CA ASN A 534 -10.33 -23.03 -1.59
C ASN A 534 -9.41 -23.02 -0.36
N THR A 535 -8.09 -23.16 -0.55
CA THR A 535 -7.11 -23.12 0.54
C THR A 535 -7.11 -21.76 1.23
N LEU A 536 -7.15 -20.66 0.46
CA LEU A 536 -7.27 -19.30 0.99
C LEU A 536 -8.58 -19.09 1.78
N VAL A 537 -9.70 -19.63 1.30
CA VAL A 537 -10.99 -19.59 2.02
C VAL A 537 -10.94 -20.43 3.30
N GLN A 538 -10.35 -21.63 3.27
CA GLN A 538 -10.18 -22.52 4.43
C GLN A 538 -9.29 -21.89 5.52
N MET A 539 -8.23 -21.19 5.13
CA MET A 539 -7.40 -20.38 6.06
C MET A 539 -8.18 -19.22 6.67
N GLY A 540 -8.96 -18.48 5.85
CA GLY A 540 -9.82 -17.40 6.35
C GLY A 540 -10.90 -17.90 7.31
N LEU A 541 -11.39 -19.12 7.11
CA LEU A 541 -12.33 -19.78 8.02
C LEU A 541 -11.69 -20.28 9.32
N ALA A 542 -10.41 -20.66 9.31
CA ALA A 542 -9.64 -20.93 10.53
C ALA A 542 -9.37 -19.65 11.34
N LEU A 543 -8.83 -18.62 10.68
CA LEU A 543 -8.52 -17.31 11.29
C LEU A 543 -9.75 -16.56 11.84
N LYS A 544 -10.96 -16.94 11.39
CA LYS A 544 -12.23 -16.40 11.89
C LYS A 544 -12.41 -16.62 13.39
N ASP A 545 -12.06 -17.82 13.87
CA ASP A 545 -12.36 -18.27 15.24
C ASP A 545 -11.22 -18.06 16.25
N VAL A 546 -9.99 -17.78 15.77
CA VAL A 546 -8.87 -17.29 16.60
C VAL A 546 -9.28 -16.00 17.32
N ASP A 547 -9.22 -15.93 18.65
CA ASP A 547 -9.52 -14.69 19.37
C ASP A 547 -8.52 -13.58 18.98
N ILE A 548 -9.00 -12.35 18.79
CA ILE A 548 -8.15 -11.21 18.44
C ILE A 548 -7.17 -10.84 19.58
N ALA A 549 -7.53 -11.13 20.84
CA ALA A 549 -6.62 -11.04 21.98
C ALA A 549 -5.53 -12.14 22.00
N ASN A 550 -5.60 -13.11 21.08
CA ASN A 550 -4.62 -14.17 20.84
C ASN A 550 -3.96 -14.08 19.45
N VAL A 551 -4.16 -12.97 18.71
CA VAL A 551 -3.37 -12.64 17.52
C VAL A 551 -2.26 -11.67 17.94
N VAL A 552 -1.00 -12.09 17.82
CA VAL A 552 0.17 -11.29 18.26
C VAL A 552 1.07 -10.92 17.08
N PHE A 553 1.48 -9.66 17.02
CA PHE A 553 2.57 -9.20 16.14
C PHE A 553 3.84 -9.03 16.96
N ALA A 554 4.94 -9.66 16.56
CA ALA A 554 6.23 -9.60 17.25
C ALA A 554 7.36 -9.36 16.25
N GLN A 555 8.38 -8.59 16.64
CA GLN A 555 9.63 -8.51 15.88
C GLN A 555 10.58 -9.63 16.35
N TYR A 556 11.26 -10.32 15.42
CA TYR A 556 12.32 -11.25 15.80
C TYR A 556 13.43 -10.47 16.55
N PRO A 557 13.91 -10.95 17.72
CA PRO A 557 14.84 -10.20 18.55
C PRO A 557 16.25 -10.14 17.94
N THR A 558 16.92 -9.00 18.08
CA THR A 558 18.22 -8.77 17.42
C THR A 558 19.19 -7.95 18.27
N GLY A 559 20.48 -8.28 18.19
CA GLY A 559 21.57 -7.42 18.63
C GLY A 559 22.06 -6.47 17.52
N ALA A 560 22.52 -5.28 17.89
CA ALA A 560 23.09 -4.32 16.93
C ALA A 560 24.49 -4.75 16.46
N THR A 561 24.80 -4.52 15.17
CA THR A 561 26.16 -4.72 14.60
C THR A 561 26.55 -3.57 13.66
N SER A 562 27.76 -3.61 13.12
CA SER A 562 28.25 -2.61 12.17
C SER A 562 27.51 -2.69 10.83
N GLY A 563 26.53 -1.81 10.61
CA GLY A 563 25.81 -1.67 9.33
C GLY A 563 24.55 -2.52 9.21
N GLY A 564 24.04 -3.07 10.31
CA GLY A 564 22.81 -3.87 10.37
C GLY A 564 22.57 -4.42 11.77
N VAL A 565 21.82 -5.51 11.85
CA VAL A 565 21.56 -6.25 13.11
C VAL A 565 21.86 -7.74 12.95
N VAL A 566 21.97 -8.49 14.05
CA VAL A 566 22.17 -9.94 14.07
C VAL A 566 21.11 -10.62 14.95
N PRO A 567 20.69 -11.86 14.66
CA PRO A 567 19.75 -12.62 15.49
C PRO A 567 20.20 -12.70 16.96
N ASP A 568 19.35 -12.26 17.90
CA ASP A 568 19.47 -12.67 19.29
C ASP A 568 18.80 -14.04 19.43
N ARG A 569 19.58 -15.10 19.20
CA ARG A 569 19.12 -16.48 19.37
C ARG A 569 18.64 -16.77 20.79
N THR A 570 19.09 -16.07 21.83
CA THR A 570 18.71 -16.38 23.22
C THR A 570 17.26 -15.99 23.51
N ALA A 571 16.84 -14.80 23.06
CA ALA A 571 15.43 -14.42 23.08
C ALA A 571 14.63 -15.13 21.97
N GLY A 572 15.27 -15.35 20.80
CA GLY A 572 14.68 -16.03 19.65
C GLY A 572 14.26 -17.47 19.95
N ASP A 573 15.04 -18.22 20.73
CA ASP A 573 14.74 -19.60 21.13
C ASP A 573 13.47 -19.70 22.01
N VAL A 574 13.15 -18.66 22.79
CA VAL A 574 11.90 -18.61 23.59
C VAL A 574 10.69 -18.45 22.67
N LEU A 575 10.76 -17.53 21.72
CA LEU A 575 9.73 -17.34 20.68
C LEU A 575 9.58 -18.61 19.81
N ALA A 576 10.70 -19.18 19.36
CA ALA A 576 10.74 -20.42 18.58
C ALA A 576 10.07 -21.57 19.35
N THR A 577 10.37 -21.74 20.64
CA THR A 577 9.78 -22.79 21.48
C THR A 577 8.26 -22.62 21.61
N ALA A 578 7.76 -21.39 21.78
CA ALA A 578 6.32 -21.13 21.86
C ALA A 578 5.60 -21.54 20.57
N LEU A 579 6.13 -21.17 19.39
CA LEU A 579 5.54 -21.52 18.08
C LEU A 579 5.70 -23.00 17.73
N GLN A 580 6.76 -23.67 18.17
CA GLN A 580 6.93 -25.13 18.01
C GLN A 580 5.99 -25.95 18.91
N THR A 581 5.32 -25.31 19.88
CA THR A 581 4.44 -25.96 20.85
C THR A 581 3.04 -25.34 20.90
N ASP A 582 2.66 -24.59 19.86
CA ASP A 582 1.36 -23.95 19.66
C ASP A 582 0.91 -23.04 20.83
N GLN A 583 1.84 -22.55 21.66
CA GLN A 583 1.50 -21.82 22.88
C GLN A 583 1.14 -20.35 22.60
N PRO A 584 0.03 -19.84 23.18
CA PRO A 584 -0.35 -18.44 23.04
C PRO A 584 0.69 -17.53 23.72
N ILE A 585 1.04 -16.45 23.04
CA ILE A 585 2.12 -15.53 23.46
C ILE A 585 1.57 -14.32 24.24
N ALA A 586 2.34 -13.87 25.23
CA ALA A 586 2.23 -12.56 25.86
C ALA A 586 3.52 -11.76 25.64
N LEU A 587 3.38 -10.49 25.27
CA LEU A 587 4.50 -9.57 25.08
C LEU A 587 4.78 -8.81 26.39
N THR A 588 6.05 -8.70 26.76
CA THR A 588 6.53 -7.84 27.85
C THR A 588 7.28 -6.61 27.33
N GLY A 589 7.87 -6.69 26.12
CA GLY A 589 8.45 -5.56 25.41
C GLY A 589 7.39 -4.61 24.85
N GLY A 590 7.77 -3.35 24.67
CA GLY A 590 6.89 -2.30 24.15
C GLY A 590 6.63 -2.39 22.64
N THR A 591 5.82 -1.44 22.13
CA THR A 591 5.37 -1.35 20.73
C THR A 591 6.44 -1.02 19.69
N GLY A 592 7.71 -0.86 20.10
CA GLY A 592 8.78 -0.34 19.26
C GLY A 592 8.68 1.18 19.03
N ALA A 593 9.79 1.84 18.66
CA ALA A 593 9.86 3.30 18.65
C ALA A 593 9.11 4.00 17.48
N GLY A 594 8.45 3.25 16.58
CA GLY A 594 7.58 3.78 15.54
C GLY A 594 6.08 3.72 15.87
N ALA A 595 5.70 3.22 17.06
CA ALA A 595 4.31 3.10 17.49
C ALA A 595 4.16 3.36 19.00
N THR A 596 2.99 3.86 19.42
CA THR A 596 2.64 4.14 20.83
C THR A 596 1.21 3.70 21.15
N THR A 597 0.86 3.54 22.41
CA THR A 597 -0.48 3.09 22.83
C THR A 597 -1.49 4.26 22.81
N THR A 598 -2.75 3.98 22.46
CA THR A 598 -3.78 5.04 22.37
C THR A 598 -4.14 5.57 23.76
N GLY A 599 -3.61 6.75 24.10
CA GLY A 599 -3.78 7.41 25.40
C GLY A 599 -2.46 7.81 26.06
N GLU A 600 -1.33 7.31 25.56
CA GLU A 600 0.02 7.57 26.07
C GLU A 600 0.71 8.75 25.36
N THR A 601 -0.06 9.55 24.63
CA THR A 601 0.39 10.82 24.05
C THR A 601 0.57 11.88 25.14
N GLU A 602 1.71 11.83 25.83
CA GLU A 602 2.19 13.01 26.55
C GLU A 602 2.43 14.15 25.54
N ALA A 603 1.99 15.36 25.88
CA ALA A 603 2.15 16.53 25.01
C ALA A 603 3.66 16.80 24.76
N PRO A 604 4.04 17.40 23.61
CA PRO A 604 5.44 17.61 23.27
C PRO A 604 6.20 18.29 24.42
N VAL A 605 7.28 17.62 24.87
CA VAL A 605 8.01 17.94 26.09
C VAL A 605 8.32 19.43 26.16
N ALA A 606 7.68 20.12 27.10
CA ALA A 606 7.93 21.53 27.34
C ALA A 606 9.37 21.69 27.85
N THR A 607 10.23 22.32 27.04
CA THR A 607 11.66 22.52 27.33
C THR A 607 11.89 23.00 28.76
N GLU A 608 12.49 22.15 29.60
CA GLU A 608 12.72 22.48 31.00
C GLU A 608 13.74 23.63 31.08
N ALA A 609 13.27 24.79 31.53
CA ALA A 609 14.08 25.99 31.56
C ALA A 609 15.23 25.84 32.58
N PRO A 610 16.46 26.31 32.27
CA PRO A 610 17.65 25.97 33.06
C PRO A 610 17.56 26.50 34.49
N ALA A 611 17.54 25.58 35.45
CA ALA A 611 17.48 25.87 36.88
C ALA A 611 18.70 26.68 37.36
N ALA A 612 18.45 27.82 38.00
CA ALA A 612 19.50 28.78 38.35
C ALA A 612 19.98 28.66 39.81
N GLY A 613 21.22 28.20 39.99
CA GLY A 613 22.04 28.46 41.18
C GLY A 613 22.03 27.38 42.27
N PRO A 614 23.15 27.17 42.99
CA PRO A 614 23.30 26.09 43.96
C PRO A 614 22.91 26.50 45.39
N ALA A 615 22.34 25.56 46.16
CA ALA A 615 22.12 25.67 47.59
C ALA A 615 22.91 24.61 48.37
N THR A 616 24.01 25.06 49.00
CA THR A 616 24.76 24.49 50.14
C THR A 616 24.38 23.10 50.67
N THR A 617 25.33 22.16 50.61
CA THR A 617 25.35 20.90 51.39
C THR A 617 26.06 21.08 52.74
N ASP A 618 25.49 20.53 53.82
CA ASP A 618 26.22 19.98 55.00
C ASP A 618 25.26 19.04 55.78
N PRO A 619 25.73 18.10 56.65
CA PRO A 619 25.07 16.80 56.82
C PRO A 619 24.72 16.42 58.29
N LEU A 620 24.55 15.11 58.54
CA LEU A 620 24.30 14.37 59.80
C LEU A 620 22.84 14.21 60.29
N ALA A 621 22.31 13.00 60.09
CA ALA A 621 21.54 12.17 61.06
C ALA A 621 21.16 10.86 60.34
N THR A 622 21.96 9.80 60.37
CA THR A 622 22.11 8.81 61.46
C THR A 622 20.80 8.07 61.78
N ALA A 623 20.69 6.90 61.16
CA ALA A 623 19.82 5.74 61.39
C ALA A 623 18.87 5.70 62.61
N GLU A 624 17.67 5.16 62.36
CA GLU A 624 17.08 4.15 63.24
C GLU A 624 16.34 3.07 62.42
N ALA A 625 16.40 1.81 62.85
CA ALA A 625 15.78 0.68 62.17
C ALA A 625 15.49 -0.49 63.12
N THR A 626 14.22 -0.88 63.26
CA THR A 626 13.80 -2.15 63.90
C THR A 626 12.42 -2.58 63.37
N PRO A 627 12.04 -3.87 63.41
CA PRO A 627 11.19 -4.45 62.37
C PRO A 627 9.96 -5.24 62.87
N GLY A 628 9.21 -5.81 61.91
CA GLY A 628 8.76 -7.20 62.04
C GLY A 628 7.24 -7.46 62.06
N ALA A 629 6.79 -8.23 61.08
CA ALA A 629 5.58 -9.06 61.17
C ALA A 629 5.73 -10.28 60.24
N THR A 630 6.14 -11.42 60.80
CA THR A 630 6.27 -12.68 60.04
C THR A 630 4.96 -13.46 60.07
N ALA A 631 4.49 -13.92 58.90
CA ALA A 631 3.48 -14.96 58.77
C ALA A 631 4.03 -16.09 57.88
N ALA A 632 3.72 -17.33 58.23
CA ALA A 632 4.30 -18.54 57.61
C ALA A 632 3.48 -19.04 56.40
N PRO A 633 4.06 -19.83 55.48
CA PRO A 633 3.39 -20.24 54.25
C PRO A 633 2.27 -21.27 54.50
N GLY A 634 1.13 -21.07 53.84
CA GLY A 634 0.02 -22.03 53.82
C GLY A 634 0.08 -22.95 52.61
N THR A 635 0.22 -24.26 52.84
CA THR A 635 0.17 -25.28 51.77
C THR A 635 -1.28 -25.48 51.28
N ALA A 636 -1.49 -25.43 49.97
CA ALA A 636 -2.76 -25.80 49.32
C ALA A 636 -2.54 -26.95 48.31
N ALA A 637 -3.61 -27.67 47.99
CA ALA A 637 -3.61 -28.87 47.15
C ALA A 637 -3.38 -28.56 45.66
N PRO A 638 -2.92 -29.53 44.84
CA PRO A 638 -2.76 -29.34 43.40
C PRO A 638 -4.11 -29.01 42.73
N GLY A 639 -4.17 -27.83 42.12
CA GLY A 639 -5.32 -27.40 41.32
C GLY A 639 -5.36 -28.08 39.95
N THR A 640 -6.55 -28.09 39.36
CA THR A 640 -6.83 -28.39 37.95
C THR A 640 -5.85 -27.65 37.02
N PRO A 641 -5.43 -28.23 35.87
CA PRO A 641 -4.60 -27.52 34.90
C PRO A 641 -5.21 -26.16 34.52
N ALA A 642 -4.38 -25.12 34.53
CA ALA A 642 -4.78 -23.81 34.04
C ALA A 642 -4.88 -23.86 32.51
N ALA A 643 -6.05 -23.50 31.98
CA ALA A 643 -6.10 -22.83 30.69
C ALA A 643 -5.48 -21.42 30.83
N ASP A 644 -5.23 -20.76 29.71
CA ASP A 644 -4.82 -19.34 29.63
C ASP A 644 -3.42 -18.99 30.19
N ALA A 645 -2.55 -19.98 30.40
CA ALA A 645 -1.13 -19.75 30.67
C ALA A 645 -0.38 -19.34 29.39
N LYS A 646 -0.35 -18.04 29.09
CA LYS A 646 0.43 -17.48 27.98
C LYS A 646 1.94 -17.53 28.25
N VAL A 647 2.75 -17.72 27.21
CA VAL A 647 4.22 -17.62 27.29
C VAL A 647 4.61 -16.15 27.24
N GLU A 648 5.15 -15.63 28.35
CA GLU A 648 5.77 -14.31 28.42
C GLU A 648 7.09 -14.32 27.62
N LEU A 649 7.17 -13.50 26.57
CA LEU A 649 8.40 -13.29 25.82
C LEU A 649 9.32 -12.28 26.52
N PRO A 650 10.65 -12.34 26.32
CA PRO A 650 11.59 -11.34 26.87
C PRO A 650 11.32 -9.92 26.37
N GLU A 651 11.66 -8.91 27.18
CA GLU A 651 11.45 -7.48 26.87
C GLU A 651 12.16 -7.01 25.58
N SER A 652 13.18 -7.74 25.11
CA SER A 652 13.86 -7.49 23.84
C SER A 652 13.02 -7.85 22.60
N ILE A 653 11.90 -8.55 22.77
CA ILE A 653 10.89 -8.77 21.73
C ILE A 653 9.82 -7.68 21.81
N THR A 654 9.98 -6.66 20.97
CA THR A 654 8.98 -5.60 20.78
C THR A 654 7.86 -6.07 19.86
N GLY A 655 6.63 -5.59 20.11
CA GLY A 655 5.46 -5.96 19.33
C GLY A 655 4.16 -5.42 19.90
N GLN A 656 3.04 -5.95 19.43
CA GLN A 656 1.70 -5.64 19.95
C GLN A 656 0.69 -6.76 19.63
N PRO A 657 -0.27 -7.06 20.53
CA PRO A 657 -1.42 -7.90 20.20
C PRO A 657 -2.41 -7.13 19.31
N ALA A 658 -3.28 -7.84 18.59
CA ALA A 658 -4.17 -7.25 17.59
C ALA A 658 -5.40 -6.55 18.20
N ASP A 659 -5.75 -6.83 19.45
CA ASP A 659 -6.82 -6.15 20.19
C ASP A 659 -6.39 -4.76 20.69
N GLN A 660 -5.12 -4.58 21.05
CA GLN A 660 -4.57 -3.30 21.51
C GLN A 660 -4.57 -2.27 20.38
N GLN A 661 -5.23 -1.13 20.62
CA GLN A 661 -5.17 0.02 19.72
C GLN A 661 -3.86 0.79 19.93
N THR A 662 -3.15 1.00 18.83
CA THR A 662 -1.84 1.64 18.77
C THR A 662 -1.83 2.67 17.66
N CYS A 663 -1.03 3.72 17.82
CA CYS A 663 -0.92 4.84 16.90
C CYS A 663 0.53 4.97 16.41
N SER A 664 0.73 5.15 15.11
CA SER A 664 2.06 5.35 14.53
C SER A 664 2.66 6.68 14.95
N VAL A 665 3.95 6.67 15.24
CA VAL A 665 4.73 7.85 15.66
C VAL A 665 5.50 8.38 14.45
N GLY A 666 5.21 9.62 14.06
CA GLY A 666 5.91 10.33 13.00
C GLY A 666 7.26 10.90 13.43
N PHE A 667 8.18 11.00 12.46
CA PHE A 667 9.56 11.48 12.63
C PHE A 667 9.90 12.63 11.68
N PHE A 668 10.77 13.53 12.14
CA PHE A 668 11.25 14.70 11.41
C PHE A 668 12.79 14.77 11.54
N GLY A 669 13.49 14.02 10.68
CA GLY A 669 14.95 13.97 10.59
C GLY A 669 15.54 14.75 9.42
#